data_AF-A0A5B9EK87-F1
#
_entry.id   AF-A0A5B9EK87-F1
#
_cell.length_a   1.000
_cell.length_b   1.000
_cell.length_c   1.000
_cell.angle_alpha   90.00
_cell.angle_beta   90.00
_cell.angle_gamma   90.00
#
_symmetry.space_group_name_H-M   'P 1'
#
loop_
_entity.id
_entity.type
_entity.pdbx_description
1 polymer ?
#
loop_
_entity_poly.entity_id
_entity_poly.type
_entity_poly.pdbx_seq_one_letter_code
_entity_poly.pdbx_strand_id
1 'polypeptide(L)'
;MRPSSRARGALRCRQTRSRRGRAPDGLGDKIKPPKGRCGDGHGSILTIGHNFTLKCAHFVTGAADKQGATDFTTGNRVVIQGNSNDNSLFGTAGSDEISGLAGNDTIFGGESDDTLFGGDGDDTFFGALTYQSTIDGGNGVDTLDLSDSAVDFSASGTFVIDIDQGVSISNGASFSDGSYSNLENIISFDYVAIEMIGNAANNTLVASLYDDTIRGEDGNDVLSGRDGDDMLFGDAGNDTLTGGNGIDSLYGGAGKDSLVVLGGTGSDDLYGGNGNDTGDFTAITGADMVFNSASQTYAFSAGGTTYAMNSIEKILAGSGNDLIAGANAYTLTIDGGAGVDTLDLSSSYINVSTLGDYVIDIDEGFSTNGGSVFDFGGFSNLENVTSFEKVAIVLIGNGADNTLAGSIYGDIIRAESGSDTLVAGAGDDILDGGAGADSYDGGTGTDTIDWSAETAAVMADFTLGTAWIGAISETFTGVEQALFGSGNDIVTVDTFNNGAAVDYVWNGGDGIDQLILKSDGIADEVDLNINAIGFENVAGSNDDNTIQGTIANNNLQGRGGDDILTGGGGSDILSGGNGADTVYGGDDGDTNRGEADIDNLFGNGGDDDISAGTGEDLVFGGAGADTIRGQGQNDILNGDAGNDTIYGGSGADEINGGDDDDSLFGQGNNDTLNGGNGNDTLGGAAGSDELYGGAGDDVLTGGIGLDTLDGGAGNDLMNGGLHADSFVFGAGYDQDRVNGFEQGIDTLLLDASLWSGTSGITDTQDVLNAFGALNGTGTIYTLTFGSDVIELQNAGGINAATLAADLTIL
;
A
#
# COMPACT_ATOMS: atom_id res chain seq x y z
N MET A 1 1.14 -36.88 -36.03
CA MET A 1 2.27 -36.71 -36.97
C MET A 1 3.43 -36.09 -36.20
N ARG A 2 4.60 -36.75 -36.21
CA ARG A 2 5.91 -36.18 -35.84
C ARG A 2 6.53 -35.51 -37.09
N PRO A 3 7.69 -34.83 -37.04
CA PRO A 3 8.22 -33.84 -36.09
C PRO A 3 9.08 -32.73 -36.79
N SER A 4 9.68 -31.80 -36.02
CA SER A 4 11.08 -31.28 -36.10
C SER A 4 11.10 -29.79 -35.70
N SER A 5 12.05 -29.26 -34.94
CA SER A 5 13.41 -29.68 -34.61
C SER A 5 13.86 -29.09 -33.26
N ARG A 6 14.89 -29.72 -32.67
CA ARG A 6 15.48 -29.51 -31.34
C ARG A 6 16.72 -28.60 -31.40
N ALA A 7 17.03 -27.93 -30.29
CA ALA A 7 18.36 -27.82 -29.67
C ALA A 7 18.15 -27.47 -28.17
N ARG A 8 18.39 -28.36 -27.19
CA ARG A 8 19.67 -28.71 -26.49
C ARG A 8 20.49 -27.46 -26.09
N GLY A 9 20.93 -27.27 -24.85
CA GLY A 9 20.96 -28.11 -23.66
C GLY A 9 22.21 -27.77 -22.83
N ALA A 10 22.01 -27.38 -21.57
CA ALA A 10 23.04 -27.29 -20.54
C ALA A 10 23.32 -28.67 -19.92
N LEU A 11 24.59 -28.98 -19.63
CA LEU A 11 25.09 -29.50 -18.33
C LEU A 11 26.51 -30.11 -18.42
N ARG A 12 27.37 -29.62 -17.51
CA ARG A 12 28.29 -30.30 -16.58
C ARG A 12 29.33 -31.32 -17.07
N CYS A 13 30.57 -31.02 -16.67
CA CYS A 13 31.76 -31.87 -16.57
C CYS A 13 31.56 -33.12 -15.71
N ARG A 14 32.17 -34.25 -16.14
CA ARG A 14 32.77 -35.25 -15.24
C ARG A 14 33.89 -36.04 -15.93
N GLN A 15 35.06 -36.07 -15.30
CA GLN A 15 36.24 -36.83 -15.69
C GLN A 15 36.04 -38.35 -15.63
N THR A 16 36.70 -39.12 -16.51
CA THR A 16 37.32 -40.41 -16.16
C THR A 16 38.52 -40.74 -17.06
N ARG A 17 39.58 -41.30 -16.43
CA ARG A 17 40.86 -41.76 -16.98
C ARG A 17 40.72 -43.05 -17.79
N SER A 18 41.59 -43.28 -18.78
CA SER A 18 42.14 -44.61 -19.07
C SER A 18 43.45 -44.57 -19.89
N ARG A 19 44.28 -45.59 -19.70
CA ARG A 19 45.71 -45.73 -19.96
C ARG A 19 46.03 -46.56 -21.23
N ARG A 20 47.24 -46.31 -21.75
CA ARG A 20 48.21 -47.25 -22.42
C ARG A 20 47.91 -47.80 -23.82
N GLY A 21 48.92 -47.68 -24.69
CA GLY A 21 49.13 -48.57 -25.84
C GLY A 21 50.25 -48.09 -26.77
N ARG A 22 51.42 -48.74 -26.70
CA ARG A 22 52.68 -48.42 -27.40
C ARG A 22 52.83 -49.32 -28.64
N ALA A 23 53.13 -48.73 -29.81
CA ALA A 23 53.93 -49.18 -31.00
C ALA A 23 53.81 -50.65 -31.54
N PRO A 24 54.34 -51.06 -32.73
CA PRO A 24 55.29 -50.42 -33.68
C PRO A 24 54.89 -50.58 -35.18
N ASP A 25 55.54 -49.91 -36.14
CA ASP A 25 56.56 -50.42 -37.10
C ASP A 25 56.60 -49.34 -38.21
N GLY A 26 57.66 -48.96 -38.93
CA GLY A 26 58.95 -49.53 -39.30
C GLY A 26 59.29 -49.03 -40.72
N LEU A 27 60.58 -48.87 -41.04
CA LEU A 27 61.19 -48.46 -42.33
C LEU A 27 61.09 -46.95 -42.66
N GLY A 28 62.16 -46.18 -42.83
CA GLY A 28 63.53 -46.50 -43.25
C GLY A 28 63.74 -46.02 -44.69
N ASP A 29 64.35 -44.86 -44.89
CA ASP A 29 65.53 -44.78 -45.75
C ASP A 29 66.24 -43.43 -45.72
N LYS A 30 67.57 -43.55 -45.71
CA LYS A 30 68.57 -42.48 -45.67
C LYS A 30 68.80 -41.94 -47.07
N ILE A 31 68.69 -40.63 -47.28
CA ILE A 31 69.49 -39.93 -48.29
C ILE A 31 69.96 -38.58 -47.71
N LYS A 32 71.29 -38.45 -47.55
CA LYS A 32 72.05 -37.19 -47.48
C LYS A 32 73.10 -37.26 -48.60
N PRO A 33 73.71 -36.15 -49.07
CA PRO A 33 73.20 -34.80 -49.33
C PRO A 33 73.62 -34.34 -50.76
N PRO A 34 73.48 -33.04 -51.11
CA PRO A 34 74.71 -32.37 -51.50
C PRO A 34 74.92 -31.04 -50.77
N LYS A 35 76.20 -30.79 -50.51
CA LYS A 35 76.77 -29.59 -49.93
C LYS A 35 76.70 -28.43 -50.93
N GLY A 36 76.14 -27.30 -50.52
CA GLY A 36 76.39 -25.97 -51.10
C GLY A 36 76.91 -25.06 -49.99
N ARG A 37 78.08 -24.44 -50.18
CA ARG A 37 78.70 -23.51 -49.22
C ARG A 37 78.11 -22.10 -49.36
N CYS A 38 78.24 -21.36 -48.26
CA CYS A 38 77.86 -19.97 -48.03
C CYS A 38 78.34 -18.99 -49.11
N GLY A 39 77.52 -17.98 -49.35
CA GLY A 39 77.93 -16.68 -49.84
C GLY A 39 77.45 -15.63 -48.84
N ASP A 40 78.40 -14.87 -48.28
CA ASP A 40 78.20 -13.76 -47.38
C ASP A 40 77.50 -12.58 -48.09
N GLY A 41 76.76 -11.78 -47.31
CA GLY A 41 76.64 -10.35 -47.59
C GLY A 41 75.22 -9.80 -47.67
N HIS A 42 75.01 -8.77 -46.84
CA HIS A 42 74.05 -7.67 -46.91
C HIS A 42 72.79 -7.79 -46.08
N GLY A 43 72.64 -6.79 -45.19
CA GLY A 43 71.50 -6.59 -44.32
C GLY A 43 70.19 -6.59 -45.09
N SER A 44 69.25 -7.31 -44.52
CA SER A 44 67.89 -7.42 -45.03
C SER A 44 66.96 -6.96 -43.92
N ILE A 45 66.43 -5.74 -44.09
CA ILE A 45 65.17 -5.29 -43.53
C ILE A 45 64.14 -6.40 -43.79
N LEU A 46 63.56 -6.98 -42.74
CA LEU A 46 62.46 -7.93 -42.86
C LEU A 46 61.14 -7.15 -42.91
N THR A 47 60.81 -6.61 -44.08
CA THR A 47 59.46 -6.09 -44.35
C THR A 47 58.54 -7.29 -44.62
N ILE A 48 57.65 -7.63 -43.68
CA ILE A 48 56.64 -8.68 -43.90
C ILE A 48 55.45 -8.06 -44.63
N GLY A 49 55.51 -8.08 -45.97
CA GLY A 49 54.38 -7.76 -46.83
C GLY A 49 53.51 -8.99 -47.13
N HIS A 50 52.25 -8.90 -46.68
CA HIS A 50 51.05 -9.67 -47.10
C HIS A 50 50.98 -11.20 -46.92
N ASN A 51 49.98 -11.57 -46.10
CA ASN A 51 49.19 -12.82 -46.13
C ASN A 51 49.93 -14.14 -45.90
N PHE A 52 50.35 -14.38 -44.65
CA PHE A 52 50.35 -15.73 -44.06
C PHE A 52 49.99 -15.66 -42.58
N THR A 53 48.80 -16.17 -42.22
CA THR A 53 48.39 -16.44 -40.84
C THR A 53 49.22 -17.60 -40.29
N LEU A 54 50.08 -17.35 -39.30
CA LEU A 54 50.64 -18.42 -38.48
C LEU A 54 49.89 -18.44 -37.15
N LYS A 55 48.78 -19.18 -37.13
CA LYS A 55 48.15 -19.64 -35.89
C LYS A 55 49.14 -20.55 -35.17
N CYS A 56 49.71 -20.07 -34.08
CA CYS A 56 50.04 -20.90 -32.92
C CYS A 56 50.18 -20.02 -31.68
N ALA A 57 49.07 -19.84 -30.96
CA ALA A 57 49.13 -19.66 -29.53
C ALA A 57 49.81 -20.88 -28.91
N HIS A 58 50.94 -20.69 -28.23
CA HIS A 58 51.41 -21.65 -27.24
C HIS A 58 52.22 -20.91 -26.17
N PHE A 59 51.59 -20.78 -25.00
CA PHE A 59 52.25 -20.56 -23.71
C PHE A 59 53.54 -21.38 -23.61
N VAL A 60 54.63 -20.75 -23.18
CA VAL A 60 55.69 -21.42 -22.44
C VAL A 60 56.08 -20.55 -21.25
N THR A 61 55.41 -20.75 -20.13
CA THR A 61 56.05 -20.59 -18.82
C THR A 61 57.06 -21.74 -18.64
N GLY A 62 58.16 -21.43 -17.95
CA GLY A 62 59.41 -22.20 -18.00
C GLY A 62 59.34 -23.70 -17.68
N ALA A 63 60.11 -24.48 -18.44
CA ALA A 63 60.78 -25.70 -17.97
C ALA A 63 61.92 -26.08 -18.92
N ALA A 64 63.13 -26.24 -18.38
CA ALA A 64 64.30 -26.71 -19.11
C ALA A 64 64.14 -28.15 -19.64
N ASP A 65 64.30 -28.38 -20.95
CA ASP A 65 65.10 -29.49 -21.53
C ASP A 65 65.34 -29.32 -23.05
N LYS A 66 66.35 -30.05 -23.52
CA LYS A 66 67.23 -29.88 -24.68
C LYS A 66 66.64 -30.22 -26.07
N GLN A 67 67.34 -29.61 -27.04
CA GLN A 67 67.52 -29.94 -28.46
C GLN A 67 66.59 -29.24 -29.46
N GLY A 68 67.10 -28.14 -30.00
CA GLY A 68 66.55 -27.45 -31.17
C GLY A 68 66.38 -25.95 -30.99
N ALA A 69 67.28 -25.29 -30.26
CA ALA A 69 67.35 -23.84 -30.18
C ALA A 69 67.57 -23.26 -31.59
N THR A 70 66.56 -22.57 -32.12
CA THR A 70 66.87 -21.32 -32.84
C THR A 70 67.15 -20.33 -31.72
N ASP A 71 68.44 -20.14 -31.55
CA ASP A 71 69.11 -19.27 -30.61
C ASP A 71 68.67 -17.81 -30.86
N PHE A 72 67.64 -17.34 -30.13
CA PHE A 72 67.40 -15.91 -29.89
C PHE A 72 68.27 -15.40 -28.71
N THR A 73 69.33 -16.14 -28.40
CA THR A 73 70.35 -15.89 -27.37
C THR A 73 71.60 -15.25 -28.00
N THR A 74 71.57 -14.97 -29.31
CA THR A 74 72.59 -14.08 -29.88
C THR A 74 72.26 -12.68 -29.41
N GLY A 75 73.09 -12.06 -28.58
CA GLY A 75 72.99 -10.65 -28.15
C GLY A 75 73.20 -9.66 -29.32
N ASN A 76 72.54 -9.91 -30.44
CA ASN A 76 72.57 -9.11 -31.65
C ASN A 76 71.29 -8.30 -31.71
N ARG A 77 71.44 -6.99 -31.87
CA ARG A 77 70.37 -6.05 -32.18
C ARG A 77 69.49 -6.53 -33.34
N VAL A 78 68.19 -6.49 -33.12
CA VAL A 78 67.09 -6.73 -34.05
C VAL A 78 66.29 -5.43 -34.22
N VAL A 79 65.76 -5.23 -35.42
CA VAL A 79 64.77 -4.19 -35.69
C VAL A 79 63.47 -4.87 -36.11
N ILE A 80 62.43 -4.75 -35.29
CA ILE A 80 61.13 -5.38 -35.47
C ILE A 80 60.10 -4.28 -35.75
N GLN A 81 59.30 -4.45 -36.80
CA GLN A 81 58.20 -3.57 -37.10
C GLN A 81 56.93 -4.39 -37.24
N GLY A 82 55.91 -4.02 -36.48
CA GLY A 82 54.56 -4.54 -36.52
C GLY A 82 53.80 -4.05 -37.75
N ASN A 83 52.48 -4.08 -37.65
CA ASN A 83 51.55 -3.67 -38.69
C ASN A 83 50.34 -3.00 -38.04
N SER A 84 49.24 -2.81 -38.79
CA SER A 84 48.05 -2.13 -38.29
C SER A 84 47.06 -3.05 -37.54
N ASN A 85 47.53 -4.15 -36.96
CA ASN A 85 46.73 -5.08 -36.17
C ASN A 85 47.46 -5.32 -34.86
N ASP A 86 46.75 -5.73 -33.81
CA ASP A 86 47.31 -6.17 -32.54
C ASP A 86 48.41 -7.24 -32.72
N ASN A 87 49.63 -6.92 -32.32
CA ASN A 87 50.82 -7.72 -32.49
C ASN A 87 51.42 -8.07 -31.13
N SER A 88 52.05 -9.24 -31.04
CA SER A 88 52.88 -9.61 -29.89
C SER A 88 54.32 -9.72 -30.39
N LEU A 89 55.13 -8.75 -30.00
CA LEU A 89 56.48 -8.53 -30.52
C LEU A 89 57.50 -8.83 -29.42
N PHE A 90 58.49 -9.66 -29.75
CA PHE A 90 59.51 -10.12 -28.79
C PHE A 90 60.91 -9.79 -29.30
N GLY A 91 61.63 -9.01 -28.50
CA GLY A 91 63.06 -8.77 -28.64
C GLY A 91 63.90 -9.96 -28.18
N THR A 92 65.20 -9.72 -28.14
CA THR A 92 66.29 -10.67 -27.90
C THR A 92 67.10 -10.21 -26.69
N ALA A 93 68.34 -10.68 -26.54
CA ALA A 93 69.24 -10.22 -25.47
C ALA A 93 70.20 -9.10 -25.93
N GLY A 94 69.94 -8.46 -27.07
CA GLY A 94 70.71 -7.32 -27.59
C GLY A 94 69.87 -6.06 -27.67
N SER A 95 70.50 -4.90 -27.84
CA SER A 95 69.82 -3.59 -27.93
C SER A 95 68.89 -3.48 -29.14
N ASP A 96 67.61 -3.78 -28.97
CA ASP A 96 66.64 -3.93 -30.04
C ASP A 96 65.87 -2.64 -30.33
N GLU A 97 65.27 -2.56 -31.53
CA GLU A 97 64.37 -1.47 -31.92
C GLU A 97 63.05 -2.10 -32.38
N ILE A 98 61.97 -1.93 -31.60
CA ILE A 98 60.68 -2.57 -31.84
C ILE A 98 59.62 -1.48 -31.98
N SER A 99 58.82 -1.55 -33.04
CA SER A 99 57.70 -0.61 -33.27
C SER A 99 56.42 -1.37 -33.59
N GLY A 100 55.34 -1.14 -32.83
CA GLY A 100 54.02 -1.74 -33.01
C GLY A 100 53.29 -1.22 -34.26
N LEU A 101 53.29 0.10 -34.42
CA LEU A 101 52.58 0.92 -35.42
C LEU A 101 51.13 1.22 -35.07
N ALA A 102 50.18 0.32 -35.35
CA ALA A 102 48.78 0.60 -35.05
C ALA A 102 48.04 -0.67 -34.63
N GLY A 103 47.06 -0.53 -33.74
CA GLY A 103 46.46 -1.66 -33.04
C GLY A 103 47.01 -1.75 -31.62
N ASN A 104 46.46 -2.66 -30.82
CA ASN A 104 46.84 -2.80 -29.42
C ASN A 104 47.94 -3.85 -29.30
N ASP A 105 49.19 -3.40 -29.28
CA ASP A 105 50.38 -4.22 -29.38
C ASP A 105 50.95 -4.58 -28.01
N THR A 106 51.46 -5.81 -27.86
CA THR A 106 52.21 -6.27 -26.70
C THR A 106 53.68 -6.41 -27.06
N ILE A 107 54.55 -5.62 -26.43
CA ILE A 107 55.95 -5.47 -26.80
C ILE A 107 56.85 -5.91 -25.64
N PHE A 108 57.70 -6.91 -25.89
CA PHE A 108 58.72 -7.40 -24.95
C PHE A 108 60.10 -6.98 -25.45
N GLY A 109 60.80 -6.13 -24.69
CA GLY A 109 62.15 -5.65 -25.07
C GLY A 109 63.22 -6.73 -24.99
N GLY A 110 63.20 -7.52 -23.92
CA GLY A 110 64.23 -8.54 -23.66
C GLY A 110 65.33 -8.02 -22.74
N GLU A 111 66.58 -8.44 -22.96
CA GLU A 111 67.74 -7.96 -22.19
C GLU A 111 68.51 -6.90 -23.00
N SER A 112 69.12 -5.91 -22.33
CA SER A 112 69.87 -4.76 -22.88
C SER A 112 69.04 -3.49 -23.10
N ASP A 113 69.70 -2.42 -23.57
CA ASP A 113 69.11 -1.10 -23.79
C ASP A 113 68.30 -1.11 -25.10
N ASP A 114 66.98 -1.16 -25.01
CA ASP A 114 66.08 -1.27 -26.17
C ASP A 114 65.44 0.06 -26.56
N THR A 115 64.82 0.13 -27.74
CA THR A 115 63.98 1.26 -28.16
C THR A 115 62.63 0.71 -28.62
N LEU A 116 61.58 0.96 -27.86
CA LEU A 116 60.25 0.39 -28.04
C LEU A 116 59.26 1.53 -28.34
N PHE A 117 58.52 1.40 -29.43
CA PHE A 117 57.46 2.33 -29.83
C PHE A 117 56.15 1.59 -29.98
N GLY A 118 55.09 2.02 -29.32
CA GLY A 118 53.76 1.45 -29.45
C GLY A 118 53.14 1.88 -30.78
N GLY A 119 52.72 3.15 -30.84
CA GLY A 119 52.16 3.77 -32.04
C GLY A 119 50.75 4.28 -31.78
N ASP A 120 49.78 3.92 -32.64
CA ASP A 120 48.36 4.25 -32.43
C ASP A 120 47.62 3.02 -31.87
N GLY A 121 47.12 3.06 -30.65
CA GLY A 121 46.43 1.95 -30.00
C GLY A 121 46.76 1.87 -28.51
N ASP A 122 46.08 1.01 -27.77
CA ASP A 122 46.39 0.80 -26.35
C ASP A 122 47.45 -0.29 -26.23
N ASP A 123 48.72 0.10 -26.10
CA ASP A 123 49.87 -0.79 -26.16
C ASP A 123 50.32 -1.25 -24.75
N THR A 124 50.99 -2.39 -24.66
CA THR A 124 51.53 -2.94 -23.40
C THR A 124 52.99 -3.31 -23.56
N PHE A 125 53.84 -2.76 -22.69
CA PHE A 125 55.28 -2.96 -22.70
C PHE A 125 55.71 -3.79 -21.50
N PHE A 126 56.57 -4.77 -21.76
CA PHE A 126 57.26 -5.58 -20.76
C PHE A 126 58.77 -5.37 -20.93
N GLY A 127 59.43 -4.77 -19.94
CA GLY A 127 60.83 -4.37 -20.06
C GLY A 127 61.61 -4.42 -18.74
N ALA A 128 62.84 -4.94 -18.80
CA ALA A 128 63.72 -5.10 -17.65
C ALA A 128 64.39 -3.78 -17.25
N LEU A 129 64.07 -3.25 -16.07
CA LEU A 129 64.60 -2.01 -15.47
C LEU A 129 66.12 -2.00 -15.16
N THR A 130 66.86 -2.98 -15.66
CA THR A 130 68.32 -3.10 -15.44
C THR A 130 69.14 -2.44 -16.57
N TYR A 131 68.46 -1.83 -17.56
CA TYR A 131 69.01 -1.29 -18.79
C TYR A 131 68.36 0.06 -19.17
N GLN A 132 69.05 0.90 -19.97
CA GLN A 132 68.61 2.23 -20.39
C GLN A 132 67.67 2.18 -21.61
N SER A 133 66.55 1.46 -21.51
CA SER A 133 65.61 1.33 -22.63
C SER A 133 64.81 2.61 -22.86
N THR A 134 64.52 2.95 -24.11
CA THR A 134 63.59 4.03 -24.48
C THR A 134 62.24 3.39 -24.80
N ILE A 135 61.17 3.83 -24.15
CA ILE A 135 59.81 3.37 -24.42
C ILE A 135 58.95 4.58 -24.74
N ASP A 136 58.14 4.48 -25.78
CA ASP A 136 57.20 5.53 -26.16
C ASP A 136 55.89 4.86 -26.54
N GLY A 137 54.85 5.02 -25.71
CA GLY A 137 53.54 4.39 -25.95
C GLY A 137 52.92 4.92 -27.25
N GLY A 138 52.78 6.24 -27.35
CA GLY A 138 52.31 6.90 -28.55
C GLY A 138 50.92 7.50 -28.34
N ASN A 139 49.97 7.19 -29.21
CA ASN A 139 48.58 7.63 -29.07
C ASN A 139 47.74 6.45 -28.59
N GLY A 140 47.17 6.55 -27.39
CA GLY A 140 46.31 5.52 -26.83
C GLY A 140 46.31 5.61 -25.32
N VAL A 141 45.89 4.53 -24.66
CA VAL A 141 46.10 4.32 -23.22
C VAL A 141 47.14 3.21 -23.06
N ASP A 142 48.39 3.61 -22.82
CA ASP A 142 49.54 2.71 -22.91
C ASP A 142 49.99 2.23 -21.52
N THR A 143 50.37 0.96 -21.45
CA THR A 143 50.67 0.25 -20.20
C THR A 143 52.13 -0.19 -20.13
N LEU A 144 52.82 0.13 -19.05
CA LEU A 144 54.12 -0.44 -18.72
C LEU A 144 53.97 -1.43 -17.57
N ASP A 145 54.21 -2.71 -17.87
CA ASP A 145 54.14 -3.79 -16.90
C ASP A 145 55.56 -4.21 -16.43
N LEU A 146 55.82 -3.94 -15.16
CA LEU A 146 57.08 -4.20 -14.48
C LEU A 146 57.01 -5.43 -13.57
N SER A 147 55.89 -6.14 -13.51
CA SER A 147 55.66 -7.24 -12.56
C SER A 147 56.65 -8.41 -12.66
N ASP A 148 57.24 -8.65 -13.84
CA ASP A 148 58.24 -9.71 -14.09
C ASP A 148 59.69 -9.17 -14.15
N SER A 149 59.93 -7.92 -13.75
CA SER A 149 61.27 -7.32 -13.78
C SER A 149 62.17 -7.81 -12.64
N ALA A 150 63.25 -8.53 -12.98
CA ALA A 150 64.29 -8.92 -12.04
C ALA A 150 65.26 -7.76 -11.76
N VAL A 151 64.91 -6.87 -10.82
CA VAL A 151 65.78 -5.78 -10.36
C VAL A 151 66.72 -6.27 -9.24
N ASP A 152 68.00 -5.87 -9.27
CA ASP A 152 69.00 -6.23 -8.23
C ASP A 152 68.94 -5.23 -7.05
N PHE A 153 68.17 -5.57 -6.01
CA PHE A 153 67.88 -4.71 -4.84
C PHE A 153 69.01 -4.65 -3.78
N SER A 154 70.26 -4.50 -4.19
CA SER A 154 71.38 -4.42 -3.23
C SER A 154 71.50 -3.05 -2.51
N ALA A 155 70.64 -2.07 -2.83
CA ALA A 155 70.64 -0.73 -2.25
C ALA A 155 69.32 -0.43 -1.51
N SER A 156 69.41 -0.02 -0.24
CA SER A 156 68.29 0.36 0.62
C SER A 156 67.76 1.77 0.28
N GLY A 157 66.51 1.87 -0.19
CA GLY A 157 65.77 3.12 -0.37
C GLY A 157 64.44 2.90 -1.13
N THR A 158 63.51 3.85 -1.00
CA THR A 158 62.21 3.85 -1.71
C THR A 158 62.44 4.13 -3.19
N PHE A 159 61.72 3.41 -4.05
CA PHE A 159 61.86 3.52 -5.49
C PHE A 159 60.76 4.42 -6.05
N VAL A 160 61.14 5.54 -6.66
CA VAL A 160 60.19 6.51 -7.23
C VAL A 160 59.96 6.17 -8.70
N ILE A 161 58.70 6.09 -9.13
CA ILE A 161 58.22 5.97 -10.51
C ILE A 161 57.34 7.19 -10.79
N ASP A 162 57.86 8.16 -11.53
CA ASP A 162 57.14 9.42 -11.81
C ASP A 162 56.88 9.55 -13.32
N ILE A 163 55.61 9.50 -13.74
CA ILE A 163 55.20 9.55 -15.15
C ILE A 163 54.72 10.94 -15.60
N ASP A 164 54.56 11.93 -14.71
CA ASP A 164 54.19 13.32 -15.03
C ASP A 164 55.30 14.04 -15.81
N GLN A 165 56.55 13.78 -15.44
CA GLN A 165 57.73 14.41 -16.06
C GLN A 165 58.39 13.53 -17.14
N GLY A 166 57.69 12.49 -17.61
CA GLY A 166 58.25 11.34 -18.31
C GLY A 166 58.81 10.32 -17.32
N VAL A 167 58.53 9.02 -17.52
CA VAL A 167 58.78 7.98 -16.51
C VAL A 167 60.24 8.04 -16.08
N SER A 168 60.45 8.37 -14.81
CA SER A 168 61.75 8.33 -14.17
C SER A 168 61.72 7.38 -12.99
N ILE A 169 62.62 6.42 -13.03
CA ILE A 169 62.79 5.35 -12.06
C ILE A 169 64.07 5.64 -11.26
N SER A 170 63.93 5.93 -9.96
CA SER A 170 65.08 6.28 -9.15
C SER A 170 65.01 5.77 -7.71
N ASN A 171 66.18 5.35 -7.18
CA ASN A 171 66.38 4.98 -5.77
C ASN A 171 67.38 5.92 -5.09
N GLY A 172 67.37 7.22 -5.43
CA GLY A 172 68.29 8.23 -4.87
C GLY A 172 69.80 8.05 -5.16
N ALA A 173 70.20 6.94 -5.79
CA ALA A 173 71.59 6.62 -6.14
C ALA A 173 71.67 6.11 -7.58
N SER A 174 72.01 7.01 -8.51
CA SER A 174 72.59 6.75 -9.85
C SER A 174 72.16 5.43 -10.55
N PHE A 175 70.87 5.10 -10.56
CA PHE A 175 70.29 4.34 -11.65
C PHE A 175 70.04 5.37 -12.76
N SER A 176 70.74 5.21 -13.88
CA SER A 176 70.50 6.02 -15.08
C SER A 176 69.32 5.38 -15.79
N ASP A 177 68.17 6.02 -15.69
CA ASP A 177 66.96 5.47 -16.24
C ASP A 177 66.90 5.60 -17.76
N GLY A 178 66.13 4.72 -18.37
CA GLY A 178 65.64 4.87 -19.73
C GLY A 178 64.86 6.18 -19.95
N SER A 179 64.29 6.34 -21.13
CA SER A 179 63.36 7.44 -21.42
C SER A 179 62.02 6.82 -21.70
N TYR A 180 61.03 7.00 -20.83
CA TYR A 180 59.69 6.52 -21.08
C TYR A 180 58.70 7.69 -21.20
N SER A 181 57.91 7.69 -22.27
CA SER A 181 56.97 8.76 -22.59
C SER A 181 55.65 8.20 -23.07
N ASN A 182 54.58 9.00 -22.95
CA ASN A 182 53.23 8.65 -23.39
C ASN A 182 52.79 7.30 -22.80
N LEU A 183 52.77 7.23 -21.47
CA LEU A 183 52.33 6.07 -20.71
C LEU A 183 51.33 6.56 -19.66
N GLU A 184 50.23 5.83 -19.51
CA GLU A 184 49.14 6.17 -18.57
C GLU A 184 48.96 5.10 -17.50
N ASN A 185 49.28 3.83 -17.81
CA ASN A 185 49.11 2.72 -16.87
C ASN A 185 50.45 2.13 -16.46
N ILE A 186 50.64 1.90 -15.18
CA ILE A 186 51.84 1.25 -14.63
C ILE A 186 51.42 0.09 -13.74
N ILE A 187 52.01 -1.09 -13.96
CA ILE A 187 51.97 -2.21 -13.02
C ILE A 187 53.37 -2.37 -12.43
N SER A 188 53.50 -2.14 -11.14
CA SER A 188 54.80 -2.21 -10.45
C SER A 188 55.29 -3.65 -10.21
N PHE A 189 56.53 -3.78 -9.72
CA PHE A 189 57.12 -5.03 -9.27
C PHE A 189 56.84 -5.30 -7.78
N ASP A 190 56.90 -6.56 -7.37
CA ASP A 190 56.47 -7.02 -6.03
C ASP A 190 57.61 -7.14 -5.00
N TYR A 191 58.68 -6.34 -5.10
CA TYR A 191 59.92 -6.59 -4.35
C TYR A 191 60.32 -5.52 -3.33
N VAL A 192 59.84 -4.28 -3.45
CA VAL A 192 60.18 -3.17 -2.55
C VAL A 192 59.06 -2.13 -2.60
N ALA A 193 58.93 -1.37 -1.51
CA ALA A 193 58.10 -0.18 -1.44
C ALA A 193 58.46 0.85 -2.52
N ILE A 194 57.44 1.41 -3.15
CA ILE A 194 57.50 2.36 -4.23
C ILE A 194 56.77 3.67 -3.89
N GLU A 195 57.21 4.75 -4.51
CA GLU A 195 56.45 5.98 -4.65
C GLU A 195 56.09 6.11 -6.13
N MET A 196 54.81 6.10 -6.48
CA MET A 196 54.35 6.21 -7.87
C MET A 196 53.57 7.51 -8.06
N ILE A 197 53.89 8.26 -9.11
CA ILE A 197 53.23 9.51 -9.46
C ILE A 197 52.72 9.38 -10.90
N GLY A 198 51.41 9.58 -11.07
CA GLY A 198 50.67 9.65 -12.31
C GLY A 198 50.98 10.89 -13.13
N ASN A 199 50.14 11.21 -14.10
CA ASN A 199 50.18 12.43 -14.90
C ASN A 199 48.77 13.01 -15.03
N ALA A 200 48.61 14.13 -15.73
CA ALA A 200 47.31 14.79 -15.85
C ALA A 200 46.26 14.06 -16.74
N ALA A 201 46.43 12.77 -17.02
CA ALA A 201 45.50 11.93 -17.77
C ALA A 201 44.98 10.81 -16.88
N ASN A 202 43.89 10.14 -17.28
CA ASN A 202 43.34 9.02 -16.53
C ASN A 202 44.35 7.86 -16.47
N ASN A 203 44.88 7.59 -15.28
CA ASN A 203 45.91 6.58 -15.05
C ASN A 203 45.34 5.33 -14.40
N THR A 204 45.95 4.17 -14.67
CA THR A 204 45.77 2.94 -13.88
C THR A 204 47.09 2.56 -13.24
N LEU A 205 47.21 2.79 -11.94
CA LEU A 205 48.45 2.62 -11.19
C LEU A 205 48.29 1.48 -10.18
N VAL A 206 49.10 0.43 -10.35
CA VAL A 206 49.09 -0.76 -9.50
C VAL A 206 50.42 -0.86 -8.76
N ALA A 207 50.35 -0.79 -7.43
CA ALA A 207 51.51 -0.80 -6.55
C ALA A 207 52.15 -2.20 -6.40
N SER A 208 53.14 -2.26 -5.51
CA SER A 208 53.87 -3.47 -5.13
C SER A 208 53.06 -4.31 -4.12
N LEU A 209 53.74 -5.03 -3.23
CA LEU A 209 53.14 -5.78 -2.11
C LEU A 209 53.71 -5.29 -0.77
N TYR A 210 54.17 -4.04 -0.72
CA TYR A 210 54.79 -3.38 0.42
C TYR A 210 54.17 -2.00 0.61
N ASP A 211 54.44 -1.36 1.75
CA ASP A 211 53.95 -0.01 2.08
C ASP A 211 54.33 1.03 1.02
N ASP A 212 53.38 1.37 0.15
CA ASP A 212 53.56 2.17 -1.04
C ASP A 212 52.95 3.57 -0.89
N THR A 213 53.37 4.51 -1.74
CA THR A 213 52.72 5.81 -1.89
C THR A 213 52.37 6.03 -3.36
N ILE A 214 51.11 6.26 -3.68
CA ILE A 214 50.63 6.46 -5.05
C ILE A 214 49.92 7.79 -5.15
N ARG A 215 50.18 8.55 -6.21
CA ARG A 215 49.51 9.81 -6.54
C ARG A 215 48.99 9.78 -7.98
N GLY A 216 47.71 10.05 -8.20
CA GLY A 216 47.05 10.12 -9.50
C GLY A 216 47.34 11.42 -10.26
N GLU A 217 47.23 12.57 -9.57
CA GLU A 217 47.28 13.95 -10.09
C GLU A 217 45.92 14.40 -10.68
N ASP A 218 45.89 15.07 -11.83
CA ASP A 218 44.63 15.43 -12.50
C ASP A 218 44.18 14.23 -13.35
N GLY A 219 42.91 13.81 -13.30
CA GLY A 219 42.47 12.66 -14.08
C GLY A 219 41.31 11.94 -13.40
N ASN A 220 40.70 10.96 -14.07
CA ASN A 220 39.88 9.98 -13.37
C ASN A 220 40.70 8.71 -13.24
N ASP A 221 41.39 8.56 -12.11
CA ASP A 221 42.44 7.57 -11.92
C ASP A 221 41.93 6.31 -11.23
N VAL A 222 42.60 5.19 -11.48
CA VAL A 222 42.37 3.91 -10.81
C VAL A 222 43.65 3.51 -10.09
N LEU A 223 43.65 3.62 -8.76
CA LEU A 223 44.81 3.39 -7.91
C LEU A 223 44.60 2.13 -7.06
N SER A 224 45.59 1.24 -7.03
CA SER A 224 45.54 0.00 -6.24
C SER A 224 46.82 -0.18 -5.43
N GLY A 225 46.72 -0.19 -4.09
CA GLY A 225 47.82 -0.43 -3.14
C GLY A 225 48.25 -1.91 -3.05
N ARG A 226 47.28 -2.83 -3.09
CA ARG A 226 47.46 -4.29 -2.96
C ARG A 226 47.77 -4.73 -1.53
N ASP A 227 48.96 -5.21 -1.22
CA ASP A 227 49.32 -5.62 0.15
C ASP A 227 50.30 -4.56 0.69
N GLY A 228 50.22 -4.20 1.98
CA GLY A 228 51.07 -3.17 2.57
C GLY A 228 50.23 -2.16 3.34
N ASP A 229 50.88 -1.31 4.14
CA ASP A 229 50.23 -0.14 4.72
C ASP A 229 50.39 1.04 3.72
N ASP A 230 49.45 1.20 2.80
CA ASP A 230 49.61 2.05 1.62
C ASP A 230 49.01 3.45 1.78
N MET A 231 49.52 4.42 0.99
CA MET A 231 48.99 5.78 0.93
C MET A 231 48.64 6.17 -0.50
N LEU A 232 47.35 6.31 -0.79
CA LEU A 232 46.83 6.59 -2.13
C LEU A 232 46.21 8.00 -2.18
N PHE A 233 46.60 8.80 -3.18
CA PHE A 233 46.06 10.13 -3.46
C PHE A 233 45.48 10.18 -4.87
N GLY A 234 44.17 10.39 -5.01
CA GLY A 234 43.52 10.64 -6.31
C GLY A 234 43.87 12.02 -6.85
N ASP A 235 43.77 13.04 -5.98
CA ASP A 235 43.94 14.47 -6.27
C ASP A 235 42.75 15.11 -7.01
N ALA A 236 42.72 15.25 -8.33
CA ALA A 236 41.64 15.98 -9.01
C ALA A 236 40.96 15.18 -10.13
N GLY A 237 39.71 14.84 -9.91
CA GLY A 237 38.81 14.20 -10.86
C GLY A 237 37.95 13.17 -10.14
N ASN A 238 37.43 12.17 -10.85
CA ASN A 238 36.59 11.14 -10.22
C ASN A 238 37.38 9.85 -10.13
N ASP A 239 38.04 9.66 -8.99
CA ASP A 239 39.05 8.62 -8.83
C ASP A 239 38.48 7.35 -8.17
N THR A 240 39.10 6.21 -8.45
CA THR A 240 38.80 4.93 -7.78
C THR A 240 40.04 4.45 -7.06
N LEU A 241 40.00 4.47 -5.73
CA LEU A 241 41.13 4.10 -4.88
C LEU A 241 40.84 2.78 -4.17
N THR A 242 41.74 1.82 -4.26
CA THR A 242 41.65 0.53 -3.58
C THR A 242 42.92 0.33 -2.74
N GLY A 243 42.81 0.34 -1.41
CA GLY A 243 43.94 0.09 -0.51
C GLY A 243 44.41 -1.37 -0.64
N GLY A 244 43.65 -2.29 -0.06
CA GLY A 244 43.85 -3.72 -0.21
C GLY A 244 44.02 -4.41 1.13
N ASN A 245 45.14 -5.11 1.37
CA ASN A 245 45.46 -5.73 2.64
C ASN A 245 46.48 -4.88 3.40
N GLY A 246 46.11 -4.39 4.57
CA GLY A 246 47.00 -3.65 5.46
C GLY A 246 46.22 -2.51 6.10
N ILE A 247 46.92 -1.54 6.68
CA ILE A 247 46.32 -0.31 7.21
C ILE A 247 46.57 0.80 6.19
N ASP A 248 45.57 1.06 5.35
CA ASP A 248 45.72 1.98 4.22
C ASP A 248 45.17 3.38 4.53
N SER A 249 45.68 4.38 3.80
CA SER A 249 45.15 5.75 3.81
C SER A 249 44.79 6.18 2.39
N LEU A 250 43.50 6.34 2.13
CA LEU A 250 42.96 6.70 0.82
C LEU A 250 42.46 8.14 0.85
N TYR A 251 42.97 8.98 -0.05
CA TYR A 251 42.60 10.38 -0.20
C TYR A 251 42.05 10.61 -1.61
N GLY A 252 40.73 10.76 -1.77
CA GLY A 252 40.08 11.01 -3.06
C GLY A 252 40.54 12.35 -3.66
N GLY A 253 40.27 13.45 -2.97
CA GLY A 253 40.70 14.77 -3.37
C GLY A 253 39.53 15.63 -3.81
N ALA A 254 39.46 16.01 -5.09
CA ALA A 254 38.40 16.86 -5.63
C ALA A 254 37.67 16.17 -6.77
N GLY A 255 36.38 15.88 -6.58
CA GLY A 255 35.50 15.37 -7.63
C GLY A 255 34.44 14.44 -7.08
N LYS A 256 34.37 13.20 -7.57
CA LYS A 256 33.42 12.20 -7.08
C LYS A 256 34.14 10.88 -7.00
N ASP A 257 34.73 10.65 -5.84
CA ASP A 257 35.70 9.59 -5.67
C ASP A 257 35.05 8.34 -5.10
N SER A 258 35.60 7.17 -5.46
CA SER A 258 35.16 5.86 -5.00
C SER A 258 36.30 5.21 -4.23
N LEU A 259 36.21 5.20 -2.90
CA LEU A 259 37.21 4.65 -2.01
C LEU A 259 36.75 3.24 -1.60
N VAL A 260 37.40 2.23 -2.19
CA VAL A 260 37.02 0.82 -2.12
C VAL A 260 37.82 0.10 -1.04
N VAL A 261 37.11 -0.55 -0.13
CA VAL A 261 37.68 -1.41 0.91
C VAL A 261 37.50 -2.87 0.51
N LEU A 262 38.61 -3.54 0.20
CA LEU A 262 38.63 -5.00 0.03
C LEU A 262 38.80 -5.63 1.42
N GLY A 263 38.09 -6.72 1.74
CA GLY A 263 38.02 -7.32 3.10
C GLY A 263 39.33 -7.91 3.66
N GLY A 264 40.42 -7.15 3.68
CA GLY A 264 41.75 -7.46 4.19
C GLY A 264 41.90 -7.22 5.70
N THR A 265 43.14 -7.36 6.20
CA THR A 265 43.46 -7.14 7.61
C THR A 265 44.01 -5.74 7.84
N GLY A 266 43.20 -4.81 8.34
CA GLY A 266 43.67 -3.51 8.84
C GLY A 266 42.59 -2.43 8.82
N SER A 267 42.92 -1.31 9.43
CA SER A 267 41.99 -0.26 9.87
C SER A 267 42.16 0.93 8.94
N ASP A 268 41.53 0.89 7.76
CA ASP A 268 41.79 1.88 6.71
C ASP A 268 41.16 3.24 7.04
N ASP A 269 41.89 4.29 6.68
CA ASP A 269 41.44 5.68 6.78
C ASP A 269 41.02 6.17 5.37
N LEU A 270 39.76 6.59 5.22
CA LEU A 270 39.20 7.06 3.96
C LEU A 270 38.83 8.55 4.05
N TYR A 271 39.39 9.34 3.14
CA TYR A 271 39.16 10.79 3.04
C TYR A 271 38.65 11.11 1.62
N GLY A 272 37.35 11.36 1.45
CA GLY A 272 36.78 11.67 0.12
C GLY A 272 37.26 13.02 -0.38
N GLY A 273 36.98 14.08 0.37
CA GLY A 273 37.51 15.42 0.10
C GLY A 273 36.43 16.39 -0.38
N ASN A 274 36.68 17.13 -1.46
CA ASN A 274 35.71 18.05 -2.05
C ASN A 274 34.94 17.31 -3.13
N GLY A 275 33.74 16.86 -2.83
CA GLY A 275 33.05 16.01 -3.77
C GLY A 275 31.72 15.49 -3.27
N ASN A 276 31.14 14.60 -4.08
CA ASN A 276 30.17 13.65 -3.55
C ASN A 276 30.84 12.28 -3.61
N ASP A 277 31.49 11.92 -2.52
CA ASP A 277 32.43 10.80 -2.49
C ASP A 277 31.77 9.56 -1.88
N THR A 278 32.19 8.39 -2.34
CA THR A 278 31.60 7.08 -2.01
C THR A 278 32.62 6.22 -1.27
N GLY A 279 32.27 5.78 -0.07
CA GLY A 279 32.93 4.66 0.60
C GLY A 279 32.26 3.34 0.18
N ASP A 280 33.00 2.49 -0.51
CA ASP A 280 32.50 1.22 -1.06
C ASP A 280 33.01 0.02 -0.24
N PHE A 281 32.10 -0.62 0.48
CA PHE A 281 32.34 -1.80 1.31
C PHE A 281 31.67 -3.06 0.74
N THR A 282 31.19 -3.02 -0.50
CA THR A 282 30.44 -4.13 -1.13
C THR A 282 31.26 -5.43 -1.23
N ALA A 283 32.59 -5.34 -1.18
CA ALA A 283 33.50 -6.48 -1.16
C ALA A 283 33.57 -7.19 0.21
N ILE A 284 33.05 -6.60 1.29
CA ILE A 284 33.01 -7.19 2.63
C ILE A 284 31.84 -8.16 2.71
N THR A 285 32.13 -9.45 2.84
CA THR A 285 31.10 -10.50 2.90
C THR A 285 30.85 -10.99 4.33
N GLY A 286 29.60 -10.93 4.78
CA GLY A 286 29.10 -11.57 6.00
C GLY A 286 29.60 -10.99 7.32
N ALA A 287 30.14 -9.77 7.31
CA ALA A 287 30.51 -9.04 8.50
C ALA A 287 29.53 -7.89 8.71
N ASP A 288 28.83 -7.89 9.84
CA ASP A 288 27.89 -6.83 10.21
C ASP A 288 28.64 -5.51 10.42
N MET A 289 28.17 -4.45 9.78
CA MET A 289 28.67 -3.09 9.87
C MET A 289 27.81 -2.28 10.84
N VAL A 290 28.43 -1.59 11.78
CA VAL A 290 27.72 -0.63 12.64
C VAL A 290 28.12 0.79 12.24
N PHE A 291 27.17 1.58 11.75
CA PHE A 291 27.36 2.98 11.41
C PHE A 291 26.96 3.84 12.60
N ASN A 292 27.90 4.57 13.19
CA ASN A 292 27.62 5.53 14.25
C ASN A 292 28.04 6.94 13.84
N SER A 293 27.09 7.86 13.73
CA SER A 293 27.35 9.24 13.28
C SER A 293 27.49 10.28 14.41
N ALA A 294 27.54 9.86 15.68
CA ALA A 294 27.64 10.77 16.82
C ALA A 294 28.99 11.50 16.94
N SER A 295 30.03 11.02 16.27
CA SER A 295 31.33 11.67 16.12
C SER A 295 31.57 11.88 14.63
N GLN A 296 32.05 13.05 14.20
CA GLN A 296 32.47 13.38 12.82
C GLN A 296 33.65 12.51 12.29
N THR A 297 33.88 11.37 12.94
CA THR A 297 34.71 10.25 12.57
C THR A 297 33.73 9.10 12.55
N TYR A 298 33.22 8.77 11.37
CA TYR A 298 32.36 7.63 11.19
C TYR A 298 33.20 6.40 11.53
N ALA A 299 32.90 5.75 12.66
CA ALA A 299 33.62 4.57 13.11
C ALA A 299 32.80 3.35 12.71
N PHE A 300 33.28 2.63 11.70
CA PHE A 300 32.67 1.40 11.19
C PHE A 300 33.35 0.24 11.87
N SER A 301 32.62 -0.72 12.44
CA SER A 301 33.23 -2.00 12.80
C SER A 301 32.72 -3.08 11.88
N ALA A 302 33.57 -3.63 11.00
CA ALA A 302 33.29 -4.87 10.28
C ALA A 302 34.18 -5.96 10.89
N GLY A 303 33.56 -7.00 11.49
CA GLY A 303 34.32 -8.11 12.10
C GLY A 303 35.26 -7.70 13.25
N GLY A 304 35.06 -6.52 13.86
CA GLY A 304 35.88 -5.98 14.96
C GLY A 304 37.01 -5.03 14.54
N THR A 305 37.16 -4.74 13.25
CA THR A 305 38.13 -3.78 12.71
C THR A 305 37.47 -2.42 12.50
N THR A 306 38.09 -1.33 12.95
CA THR A 306 37.53 0.02 12.84
C THR A 306 38.00 0.71 11.56
N TYR A 307 37.13 1.37 10.80
CA TYR A 307 37.54 2.25 9.69
C TYR A 307 37.23 3.70 10.08
N ALA A 308 38.09 4.64 9.71
CA ALA A 308 37.84 6.07 9.93
C ALA A 308 37.50 6.74 8.60
N MET A 309 36.36 7.41 8.53
CA MET A 309 35.97 8.15 7.33
C MET A 309 35.75 9.64 7.57
N ASN A 310 36.15 10.44 6.59
CA ASN A 310 35.98 11.88 6.57
C ASN A 310 35.59 12.37 5.18
N SER A 311 34.63 13.31 5.11
CA SER A 311 34.15 13.90 3.86
C SER A 311 33.74 12.81 2.85
N ILE A 312 32.87 11.90 3.30
CA ILE A 312 32.24 10.84 2.50
C ILE A 312 30.74 11.06 2.60
N GLU A 313 30.07 11.20 1.46
CA GLU A 313 28.65 11.53 1.36
C GLU A 313 27.78 10.32 0.96
N LYS A 314 28.40 9.25 0.46
CA LYS A 314 27.72 8.00 0.12
C LYS A 314 28.44 6.78 0.68
N ILE A 315 27.68 5.82 1.20
CA ILE A 315 28.18 4.52 1.64
C ILE A 315 27.46 3.42 0.88
N LEU A 316 28.21 2.43 0.41
CA LEU A 316 27.70 1.15 -0.09
C LEU A 316 28.13 0.06 0.88
N ALA A 317 27.20 -0.52 1.63
CA ALA A 317 27.50 -1.54 2.63
C ALA A 317 27.68 -2.94 2.02
N GLY A 318 28.09 -3.88 2.86
CA GLY A 318 28.53 -5.20 2.47
C GLY A 318 27.39 -6.20 2.32
N SER A 319 27.70 -7.48 2.57
CA SER A 319 26.68 -8.54 2.64
C SER A 319 26.33 -8.96 4.08
N GLY A 320 26.60 -8.08 5.06
CA GLY A 320 26.37 -8.31 6.49
C GLY A 320 24.93 -7.99 6.88
N ASN A 321 24.57 -8.20 8.14
CA ASN A 321 23.33 -7.64 8.69
C ASN A 321 23.70 -6.34 9.40
N ASP A 322 23.60 -5.23 8.69
CA ASP A 322 24.21 -3.98 9.06
C ASP A 322 23.28 -3.13 9.94
N LEU A 323 23.84 -2.36 10.88
CA LEU A 323 23.11 -1.49 11.81
C LEU A 323 23.52 -0.04 11.59
N ILE A 324 22.59 0.79 11.14
CA ILE A 324 22.74 2.22 10.97
C ILE A 324 22.17 2.93 12.21
N ALA A 325 23.02 3.34 13.15
CA ALA A 325 22.60 3.91 14.42
C ALA A 325 23.02 5.38 14.61
N GLY A 326 22.12 6.18 15.20
CA GLY A 326 22.45 7.53 15.67
C GLY A 326 22.77 8.50 14.55
N ALA A 327 22.11 8.36 13.39
CA ALA A 327 22.21 9.23 12.23
C ALA A 327 21.77 10.68 12.57
N ASN A 328 22.72 11.53 12.94
CA ASN A 328 22.60 12.99 12.91
C ASN A 328 23.22 13.54 11.61
N ALA A 329 23.20 12.74 10.54
CA ALA A 329 23.94 12.98 9.33
C ALA A 329 23.14 13.90 8.40
N TYR A 330 23.48 15.19 8.44
CA TYR A 330 23.15 16.10 7.36
C TYR A 330 23.87 15.57 6.10
N THR A 331 23.13 15.16 5.06
CA THR A 331 23.57 14.79 3.70
C THR A 331 24.21 13.41 3.41
N LEU A 332 24.30 12.45 4.34
CA LEU A 332 24.88 11.11 4.06
C LEU A 332 23.84 10.14 3.47
N THR A 333 24.14 9.55 2.31
CA THR A 333 23.33 8.49 1.68
C THR A 333 23.92 7.12 2.03
N ILE A 334 23.10 6.16 2.48
CA ILE A 334 23.56 4.81 2.84
C ILE A 334 22.73 3.76 2.11
N ASP A 335 23.42 2.84 1.44
CA ASP A 335 22.85 1.62 0.89
C ASP A 335 23.24 0.45 1.82
N GLY A 336 22.26 -0.23 2.42
CA GLY A 336 22.47 -1.37 3.34
C GLY A 336 23.03 -2.61 2.64
N GLY A 337 22.97 -2.68 1.31
CA GLY A 337 23.55 -3.77 0.56
C GLY A 337 22.70 -5.03 0.62
N ALA A 338 23.31 -6.17 0.95
CA ALA A 338 22.62 -7.46 0.96
C ALA A 338 22.64 -8.06 2.36
N GLY A 339 21.50 -8.16 3.02
CA GLY A 339 21.52 -8.55 4.42
C GLY A 339 20.13 -8.55 5.01
N VAL A 340 20.09 -8.46 6.34
CA VAL A 340 18.93 -7.93 7.06
C VAL A 340 19.43 -6.70 7.79
N ASP A 341 19.25 -5.55 7.15
CA ASP A 341 19.87 -4.28 7.51
C ASP A 341 18.88 -3.41 8.30
N THR A 342 19.38 -2.74 9.34
CA THR A 342 18.57 -2.07 10.36
C THR A 342 18.92 -0.60 10.48
N LEU A 343 17.94 0.28 10.34
CA LEU A 343 18.04 1.70 10.67
C LEU A 343 17.50 1.95 12.08
N ASP A 344 18.38 2.39 12.98
CA ASP A 344 18.07 2.75 14.37
C ASP A 344 18.13 4.26 14.59
N LEU A 345 16.94 4.85 14.69
CA LEU A 345 16.71 6.26 14.94
C LEU A 345 16.44 6.58 16.42
N SER A 346 16.41 5.57 17.30
CA SER A 346 15.99 5.72 18.72
C SER A 346 16.85 6.69 19.53
N SER A 347 18.12 6.87 19.14
CA SER A 347 19.11 7.70 19.84
C SER A 347 19.43 9.04 19.14
N SER A 348 18.81 9.31 17.98
CA SER A 348 19.11 10.49 17.17
C SER A 348 18.53 11.77 17.78
N TYR A 349 19.34 12.85 17.83
CA TYR A 349 19.00 14.11 18.50
C TYR A 349 18.22 15.04 17.57
N ILE A 350 17.02 14.64 17.12
CA ILE A 350 16.14 15.57 16.40
C ILE A 350 15.48 16.51 17.42
N ASN A 351 15.87 17.79 17.41
CA ASN A 351 15.16 18.86 18.12
C ASN A 351 13.86 19.17 17.37
N VAL A 352 12.82 18.37 17.60
CA VAL A 352 11.50 18.61 17.02
C VAL A 352 10.82 19.75 17.76
N SER A 353 10.67 20.91 17.11
CA SER A 353 10.02 22.09 17.69
C SER A 353 8.66 22.42 17.04
N THR A 354 8.16 21.57 16.14
CA THR A 354 6.87 21.77 15.46
C THR A 354 6.12 20.46 15.24
N LEU A 355 4.83 20.48 15.56
CA LEU A 355 3.84 19.40 15.45
C LEU A 355 3.50 19.14 13.96
N GLY A 356 4.27 18.29 13.28
CA GLY A 356 3.92 17.80 11.94
C GLY A 356 4.34 16.35 11.77
N ASP A 357 3.53 15.57 11.05
CA ASP A 357 3.77 14.16 10.78
C ASP A 357 5.02 14.01 9.88
N TYR A 358 5.96 13.17 10.30
CA TYR A 358 7.20 12.90 9.58
C TYR A 358 7.07 11.61 8.77
N VAL A 359 7.38 11.64 7.47
CA VAL A 359 7.37 10.43 6.63
C VAL A 359 8.77 9.84 6.53
N ILE A 360 8.91 8.61 7.00
CA ILE A 360 10.08 7.74 6.83
C ILE A 360 9.72 6.73 5.75
N ASP A 361 10.30 6.90 4.56
CA ASP A 361 10.14 5.99 3.44
C ASP A 361 11.49 5.30 3.19
N ILE A 362 11.50 3.97 3.28
CA ILE A 362 12.73 3.16 3.13
C ILE A 362 13.16 3.03 1.67
N ASP A 363 12.24 3.23 0.71
CA ASP A 363 12.49 3.11 -0.72
C ASP A 363 12.83 4.45 -1.40
N GLU A 364 12.15 5.54 -1.02
CA GLU A 364 12.40 6.89 -1.58
C GLU A 364 13.24 7.81 -0.67
N GLY A 365 13.54 7.39 0.56
CA GLY A 365 14.23 8.20 1.57
C GLY A 365 13.30 9.17 2.32
N PHE A 366 13.86 9.90 3.30
CA PHE A 366 13.07 10.76 4.19
C PHE A 366 12.46 11.97 3.45
N SER A 367 11.14 12.12 3.47
CA SER A 367 10.44 13.26 2.88
C SER A 367 9.55 13.95 3.91
N THR A 368 9.83 15.22 4.21
CA THR A 368 8.91 16.01 5.06
C THR A 368 7.79 16.57 4.21
N ASN A 369 6.55 16.34 4.63
CA ASN A 369 5.39 17.04 4.07
C ASN A 369 5.45 18.53 4.44
N GLY A 370 6.08 19.32 3.56
CA GLY A 370 5.92 20.77 3.54
C GLY A 370 6.62 21.53 4.67
N GLY A 371 7.95 21.46 4.73
CA GLY A 371 8.73 22.40 5.53
C GLY A 371 10.21 22.15 5.39
N SER A 372 10.92 23.09 4.76
CA SER A 372 12.36 23.08 4.52
C SER A 372 13.19 23.03 5.81
N VAL A 373 13.26 21.88 6.49
CA VAL A 373 14.21 21.64 7.57
C VAL A 373 14.43 20.12 7.65
N PHE A 374 15.67 19.68 7.42
CA PHE A 374 16.16 18.29 7.48
C PHE A 374 15.95 17.44 6.21
N ASP A 375 16.84 17.66 5.25
CA ASP A 375 17.17 16.70 4.19
C ASP A 375 18.13 15.67 4.83
N PHE A 376 17.58 14.59 5.39
CA PHE A 376 18.39 13.40 5.69
C PHE A 376 18.80 12.80 4.33
N GLY A 377 20.03 12.33 4.18
CA GLY A 377 20.41 11.66 2.93
C GLY A 377 19.59 10.39 2.70
N GLY A 378 19.54 9.91 1.45
CA GLY A 378 18.71 8.75 1.08
C GLY A 378 19.20 7.46 1.74
N PHE A 379 18.26 6.62 2.16
CA PHE A 379 18.53 5.24 2.58
C PHE A 379 17.96 4.29 1.54
N SER A 380 18.60 3.14 1.33
CA SER A 380 18.09 2.09 0.43
C SER A 380 18.55 0.71 0.90
N ASN A 381 17.82 -0.34 0.50
CA ASN A 381 18.10 -1.73 0.89
C ASN A 381 18.20 -1.88 2.42
N LEU A 382 17.11 -1.53 3.11
CA LEU A 382 16.95 -1.76 4.53
C LEU A 382 15.67 -2.57 4.76
N GLU A 383 15.70 -3.46 5.75
CA GLU A 383 14.55 -4.32 6.10
C GLU A 383 13.95 -3.92 7.46
N ASN A 384 14.75 -3.36 8.38
CA ASN A 384 14.28 -3.02 9.72
C ASN A 384 14.40 -1.52 10.00
N VAL A 385 13.36 -0.92 10.59
CA VAL A 385 13.39 0.46 11.09
C VAL A 385 12.90 0.52 12.52
N THR A 386 13.68 1.17 13.39
CA THR A 386 13.28 1.52 14.76
C THR A 386 13.28 3.03 14.92
N SER A 387 12.14 3.59 15.32
CA SER A 387 11.84 5.03 15.22
C SER A 387 11.95 5.80 16.56
N PHE A 388 11.51 7.06 16.58
CA PHE A 388 11.68 8.01 17.70
C PHE A 388 10.57 7.94 18.75
N GLU A 389 10.89 8.07 20.04
CA GLU A 389 9.88 8.18 21.12
C GLU A 389 9.14 9.56 21.20
N LYS A 390 9.18 10.45 20.19
CA LYS A 390 8.83 11.88 20.40
C LYS A 390 7.80 12.53 19.47
N VAL A 391 7.37 11.91 18.38
CA VAL A 391 6.37 12.46 17.45
C VAL A 391 5.63 11.32 16.76
N ALA A 392 4.38 11.58 16.33
CA ALA A 392 3.67 10.78 15.34
C ALA A 392 4.45 10.72 14.02
N ILE A 393 4.51 9.54 13.39
CA ILE A 393 5.25 9.28 12.16
C ILE A 393 4.43 8.48 11.14
N VAL A 394 4.81 8.62 9.88
CA VAL A 394 4.39 7.72 8.79
C VAL A 394 5.60 6.87 8.41
N LEU A 395 5.53 5.57 8.60
CA LEU A 395 6.56 4.59 8.21
C LEU A 395 6.11 3.87 6.95
N ILE A 396 6.96 3.81 5.93
CA ILE A 396 6.71 3.10 4.68
C ILE A 396 7.85 2.10 4.46
N GLY A 397 7.46 0.83 4.35
CA GLY A 397 8.28 -0.34 4.05
C GLY A 397 8.65 -0.44 2.56
N ASN A 398 8.96 -1.65 2.12
CA ASN A 398 9.32 -1.97 0.74
C ASN A 398 8.84 -3.38 0.36
N GLY A 399 9.28 -3.86 -0.81
CA GLY A 399 8.88 -5.18 -1.30
C GLY A 399 9.51 -6.41 -0.62
N ALA A 400 10.12 -6.27 0.56
CA ALA A 400 10.78 -7.35 1.30
C ALA A 400 10.14 -7.53 2.69
N ASP A 401 10.44 -8.65 3.37
CA ASP A 401 9.98 -8.92 4.73
C ASP A 401 10.57 -7.86 5.71
N ASN A 402 9.75 -6.90 6.11
CA ASN A 402 10.13 -5.75 6.93
C ASN A 402 9.81 -5.95 8.42
N THR A 403 10.60 -5.35 9.31
CA THR A 403 10.20 -5.11 10.71
C THR A 403 10.15 -3.61 10.98
N LEU A 404 8.94 -3.07 11.13
CA LEU A 404 8.68 -1.64 11.27
C LEU A 404 8.17 -1.34 12.68
N ALA A 405 8.87 -0.48 13.42
CA ALA A 405 8.48 -0.09 14.78
C ALA A 405 8.13 1.41 14.89
N GLY A 406 6.90 1.68 15.30
CA GLY A 406 6.36 3.00 15.63
C GLY A 406 6.87 3.58 16.94
N SER A 407 6.18 4.60 17.41
CA SER A 407 6.53 5.54 18.46
C SER A 407 5.64 5.36 19.69
N ILE A 408 5.40 6.46 20.43
CA ILE A 408 4.46 6.50 21.55
C ILE A 408 3.27 7.44 21.26
N TYR A 409 3.11 7.84 19.99
CA TYR A 409 2.05 8.69 19.46
C TYR A 409 1.36 7.94 18.31
N GLY A 410 0.18 8.42 17.89
CA GLY A 410 -0.56 7.80 16.78
C GLY A 410 0.21 7.87 15.45
N ASP A 411 0.63 6.72 14.96
CA ASP A 411 1.47 6.51 13.80
C ASP A 411 0.71 5.89 12.62
N ILE A 412 1.28 5.99 11.42
CA ILE A 412 0.78 5.30 10.23
C ILE A 412 1.91 4.42 9.70
N ILE A 413 1.75 3.10 9.72
CA ILE A 413 2.77 2.15 9.25
C ILE A 413 2.22 1.41 8.03
N ARG A 414 2.93 1.50 6.90
CA ARG A 414 2.61 0.78 5.65
C ARG A 414 3.79 -0.09 5.26
N ALA A 415 3.64 -1.40 5.15
CA ALA A 415 4.77 -2.30 4.86
C ALA A 415 4.93 -2.68 3.38
N GLU A 416 3.89 -2.45 2.56
CA GLU A 416 3.85 -2.76 1.12
C GLU A 416 3.73 -4.24 0.75
N SER A 417 4.81 -4.98 0.50
CA SER A 417 4.69 -6.40 0.15
C SER A 417 5.81 -7.19 0.78
N GLY A 418 5.50 -8.32 1.39
CA GLY A 418 6.45 -9.02 2.23
C GLY A 418 5.72 -9.85 3.26
N SER A 419 6.44 -10.60 4.07
CA SER A 419 5.90 -11.12 5.32
C SER A 419 6.37 -10.22 6.45
N ASP A 420 5.56 -9.19 6.74
CA ASP A 420 6.01 -8.04 7.51
C ASP A 420 5.64 -8.13 8.99
N THR A 421 6.39 -7.43 9.84
CA THR A 421 6.12 -7.30 11.28
C THR A 421 6.01 -5.83 11.64
N LEU A 422 4.80 -5.38 11.96
CA LEU A 422 4.48 -4.00 12.30
C LEU A 422 4.23 -3.92 13.82
N VAL A 423 5.02 -3.11 14.52
CA VAL A 423 4.90 -2.89 15.97
C VAL A 423 4.64 -1.40 16.22
N ALA A 424 3.39 -1.04 16.49
CA ALA A 424 2.94 0.35 16.50
C ALA A 424 3.39 1.10 17.77
N GLY A 425 3.14 0.52 18.95
CA GLY A 425 3.68 1.01 20.21
C GLY A 425 2.59 1.56 21.12
N ALA A 426 2.57 2.88 21.34
CA ALA A 426 1.47 3.52 22.05
C ALA A 426 0.92 4.65 21.19
N GLY A 427 -0.36 4.98 21.33
CA GLY A 427 -1.01 5.92 20.43
C GLY A 427 -2.23 5.27 19.79
N ASP A 428 -2.94 6.04 18.97
CA ASP A 428 -4.00 5.49 18.13
C ASP A 428 -3.40 5.32 16.74
N ASP A 429 -2.99 4.10 16.39
CA ASP A 429 -2.16 3.80 15.23
C ASP A 429 -2.96 3.24 14.04
N ILE A 430 -2.45 3.43 12.81
CA ILE A 430 -2.98 2.84 11.57
C ILE A 430 -1.92 1.92 10.96
N LEU A 431 -2.26 0.66 10.74
CA LEU A 431 -1.34 -0.37 10.27
C LEU A 431 -1.83 -1.01 8.97
N ASP A 432 -0.99 -1.00 7.95
CA ASP A 432 -1.24 -1.57 6.63
C ASP A 432 -0.04 -2.48 6.27
N GLY A 433 -0.22 -3.80 6.37
CA GLY A 433 0.84 -4.75 5.99
C GLY A 433 0.97 -4.93 4.48
N GLY A 434 -0.08 -4.57 3.73
CA GLY A 434 -0.13 -4.80 2.29
C GLY A 434 -0.13 -6.29 1.93
N ALA A 435 0.71 -6.69 0.98
CA ALA A 435 0.67 -8.02 0.37
C ALA A 435 1.65 -9.01 0.99
N GLY A 436 1.12 -9.99 1.70
CA GLY A 436 1.85 -11.17 2.17
C GLY A 436 1.37 -11.53 3.56
N ALA A 437 2.09 -12.40 4.28
CA ALA A 437 1.61 -12.89 5.58
C ALA A 437 2.27 -12.10 6.71
N ASP A 438 1.52 -11.20 7.32
CA ASP A 438 2.01 -10.15 8.19
C ASP A 438 1.60 -10.36 9.66
N SER A 439 2.33 -9.67 10.53
CA SER A 439 2.16 -9.68 11.98
C SER A 439 2.01 -8.25 12.49
N TYR A 440 0.88 -7.95 13.12
CA TYR A 440 0.56 -6.63 13.65
C TYR A 440 0.56 -6.64 15.19
N ASP A 441 1.20 -5.65 15.80
CA ASP A 441 1.11 -5.37 17.24
C ASP A 441 0.78 -3.90 17.46
N GLY A 442 -0.49 -3.57 17.70
CA GLY A 442 -0.93 -2.18 17.91
C GLY A 442 -0.45 -1.61 19.24
N GLY A 443 -0.32 -2.46 20.25
CA GLY A 443 0.23 -2.06 21.54
C GLY A 443 -0.83 -1.40 22.44
N THR A 444 -0.71 -0.10 22.74
CA THR A 444 -1.65 0.61 23.63
C THR A 444 -2.30 1.82 22.98
N GLY A 445 -3.63 1.82 22.92
CA GLY A 445 -4.44 2.93 22.46
C GLY A 445 -5.64 2.37 21.72
N THR A 446 -6.11 3.05 20.69
CA THR A 446 -7.12 2.52 19.76
C THR A 446 -6.48 2.33 18.39
N ASP A 447 -6.13 1.08 18.07
CA ASP A 447 -5.33 0.77 16.90
C ASP A 447 -6.17 0.15 15.78
N THR A 448 -5.87 0.54 14.54
CA THR A 448 -6.63 0.18 13.34
C THR A 448 -5.77 -0.56 12.33
N ILE A 449 -6.21 -1.73 11.86
CA ILE A 449 -5.65 -2.34 10.65
C ILE A 449 -6.40 -1.83 9.41
N ASP A 450 -5.68 -1.36 8.41
CA ASP A 450 -6.22 -0.87 7.15
C ASP A 450 -6.12 -1.95 6.05
N TRP A 451 -7.23 -2.65 5.79
CA TRP A 451 -7.40 -3.55 4.64
C TRP A 451 -8.27 -2.93 3.55
N SER A 452 -8.45 -1.61 3.53
CA SER A 452 -9.36 -0.94 2.58
C SER A 452 -8.96 -1.10 1.11
N ALA A 453 -7.69 -1.43 0.85
CA ALA A 453 -7.18 -1.73 -0.49
C ALA A 453 -7.47 -3.18 -0.96
N GLU A 454 -7.91 -4.05 -0.05
CA GLU A 454 -8.15 -5.46 -0.36
C GLU A 454 -9.37 -5.65 -1.24
N THR A 455 -9.25 -6.56 -2.21
CA THR A 455 -10.36 -6.91 -3.12
C THR A 455 -10.86 -8.33 -2.91
N ALA A 456 -10.14 -9.12 -2.11
CA ALA A 456 -10.53 -10.45 -1.68
C ALA A 456 -11.25 -10.37 -0.33
N ALA A 457 -12.08 -11.36 -0.04
CA ALA A 457 -12.73 -11.48 1.25
C ALA A 457 -11.69 -11.61 2.39
N VAL A 458 -11.83 -10.77 3.40
CA VAL A 458 -11.10 -10.78 4.66
C VAL A 458 -11.97 -11.46 5.72
N MET A 459 -11.47 -12.58 6.25
CA MET A 459 -12.10 -13.26 7.38
C MET A 459 -11.30 -12.98 8.65
N ALA A 460 -11.68 -11.95 9.40
CA ALA A 460 -10.99 -11.50 10.61
C ALA A 460 -11.66 -12.04 11.88
N ASP A 461 -10.86 -12.58 12.79
CA ASP A 461 -11.29 -13.08 14.09
C ASP A 461 -10.49 -12.38 15.20
N PHE A 462 -11.04 -11.27 15.71
CA PHE A 462 -10.47 -10.46 16.79
C PHE A 462 -10.44 -11.20 18.14
N THR A 463 -11.14 -12.33 18.24
CA THR A 463 -11.09 -13.21 19.42
C THR A 463 -9.84 -14.08 19.43
N LEU A 464 -9.33 -14.40 18.23
CA LEU A 464 -8.12 -15.21 18.04
C LEU A 464 -6.89 -14.38 17.67
N GLY A 465 -7.08 -13.11 17.27
CA GLY A 465 -6.00 -12.26 16.76
C GLY A 465 -5.50 -12.74 15.40
N THR A 466 -6.39 -13.15 14.50
CA THR A 466 -6.03 -13.70 13.18
C THR A 466 -6.98 -13.21 12.09
N ALA A 467 -6.46 -12.95 10.90
CA ALA A 467 -7.28 -12.74 9.70
C ALA A 467 -6.83 -13.62 8.54
N TRP A 468 -7.74 -13.93 7.62
CA TRP A 468 -7.43 -14.67 6.40
C TRP A 468 -7.86 -13.87 5.16
N ILE A 469 -6.91 -13.58 4.29
CA ILE A 469 -7.14 -12.92 2.99
C ILE A 469 -6.88 -13.97 1.90
N GLY A 470 -7.95 -14.61 1.45
CA GLY A 470 -7.85 -15.76 0.55
C GLY A 470 -7.12 -16.97 1.16
N ALA A 471 -5.84 -17.17 0.82
CA ALA A 471 -5.01 -18.28 1.33
C ALA A 471 -3.85 -17.81 2.24
N ILE A 472 -3.77 -16.50 2.46
CA ILE A 472 -2.77 -15.83 3.28
C ILE A 472 -3.38 -15.64 4.68
N SER A 473 -2.55 -15.74 5.72
CA SER A 473 -2.97 -15.64 7.12
C SER A 473 -2.19 -14.53 7.79
N GLU A 474 -2.92 -13.57 8.34
CA GLU A 474 -2.44 -12.48 9.16
C GLU A 474 -2.55 -12.85 10.64
N THR A 475 -1.69 -12.25 11.48
CA THR A 475 -1.81 -12.32 12.94
C THR A 475 -1.74 -10.94 13.55
N PHE A 476 -2.57 -10.66 14.56
CA PHE A 476 -2.58 -9.35 15.20
C PHE A 476 -2.84 -9.41 16.71
N THR A 477 -2.24 -8.49 17.46
CA THR A 477 -2.44 -8.29 18.89
C THR A 477 -2.60 -6.81 19.22
N GLY A 478 -3.42 -6.49 20.23
CA GLY A 478 -3.63 -5.10 20.66
C GLY A 478 -4.16 -4.21 19.54
N VAL A 479 -5.13 -4.72 18.76
CA VAL A 479 -5.82 -3.99 17.69
C VAL A 479 -7.32 -4.06 17.96
N GLU A 480 -7.99 -2.92 17.88
CA GLU A 480 -9.40 -2.78 18.22
C GLU A 480 -10.28 -2.50 16.99
N GLN A 481 -9.71 -2.02 15.89
CA GLN A 481 -10.45 -1.60 14.69
C GLN A 481 -9.87 -2.19 13.41
N ALA A 482 -10.72 -2.27 12.37
CA ALA A 482 -10.28 -2.54 11.02
C ALA A 482 -11.12 -1.81 9.97
N LEU A 483 -10.46 -1.45 8.87
CA LEU A 483 -11.09 -0.95 7.64
C LEU A 483 -11.06 -2.06 6.60
N PHE A 484 -12.21 -2.37 6.02
CA PHE A 484 -12.37 -3.45 5.06
C PHE A 484 -12.51 -2.92 3.63
N GLY A 485 -12.24 -3.81 2.68
CA GLY A 485 -12.06 -3.48 1.27
C GLY A 485 -13.33 -3.71 0.45
N SER A 486 -13.19 -4.23 -0.76
CA SER A 486 -14.32 -4.58 -1.65
C SER A 486 -14.76 -6.05 -1.55
N GLY A 487 -14.37 -6.71 -0.46
CA GLY A 487 -14.52 -8.14 -0.25
C GLY A 487 -15.95 -8.54 0.14
N ASN A 488 -16.12 -9.78 0.57
CA ASN A 488 -17.32 -10.19 1.30
C ASN A 488 -16.80 -10.65 2.66
N ASP A 489 -16.71 -9.70 3.56
CA ASP A 489 -15.85 -9.77 4.72
C ASP A 489 -16.61 -10.32 5.92
N ILE A 490 -15.91 -11.07 6.77
CA ILE A 490 -16.48 -11.66 7.98
C ILE A 490 -15.63 -11.21 9.14
N VAL A 491 -16.24 -10.43 10.03
CA VAL A 491 -15.60 -9.93 11.24
C VAL A 491 -16.19 -10.66 12.43
N THR A 492 -15.34 -11.32 13.21
CA THR A 492 -15.74 -11.99 14.45
C THR A 492 -15.11 -11.32 15.65
N VAL A 493 -15.94 -10.93 16.61
CA VAL A 493 -15.54 -10.22 17.84
C VAL A 493 -16.08 -10.92 19.09
N ASP A 494 -15.47 -10.65 20.24
CA ASP A 494 -15.87 -11.14 21.58
C ASP A 494 -15.83 -9.97 22.57
N THR A 495 -16.57 -10.10 23.67
CA THR A 495 -16.81 -9.07 24.68
C THR A 495 -15.60 -8.79 25.58
N PHE A 496 -14.47 -9.47 25.39
CA PHE A 496 -13.40 -9.55 26.39
C PHE A 496 -11.94 -9.51 25.88
N ASN A 497 -11.63 -8.76 24.82
CA ASN A 497 -10.22 -8.42 24.57
C ASN A 497 -9.97 -6.91 24.68
N ASN A 498 -9.13 -6.55 25.65
CA ASN A 498 -8.50 -5.25 25.93
C ASN A 498 -9.12 -4.24 26.92
N GLY A 499 -10.07 -4.64 27.78
CA GLY A 499 -10.18 -4.05 29.13
C GLY A 499 -10.59 -2.56 29.23
N ALA A 500 -11.07 -1.96 28.15
CA ALA A 500 -11.79 -0.70 28.15
C ALA A 500 -13.10 -0.89 27.38
N ALA A 501 -14.20 -0.38 27.92
CA ALA A 501 -15.42 -0.18 27.16
C ALA A 501 -15.10 0.89 26.09
N VAL A 502 -14.71 0.43 24.90
CA VAL A 502 -14.49 1.28 23.74
C VAL A 502 -15.60 0.93 22.77
N ASP A 503 -16.37 1.94 22.34
CA ASP A 503 -17.33 1.80 21.25
C ASP A 503 -16.55 1.29 20.03
N TYR A 504 -16.74 0.01 19.68
CA TYR A 504 -16.07 -0.56 18.52
C TYR A 504 -16.76 -0.03 17.26
N VAL A 505 -16.02 0.73 16.46
CA VAL A 505 -16.46 1.17 15.12
C VAL A 505 -15.93 0.18 14.10
N TRP A 506 -16.82 -0.57 13.48
CA TRP A 506 -16.48 -1.50 12.40
C TRP A 506 -16.99 -0.96 11.07
N ASN A 507 -16.15 -0.97 10.04
CA ASN A 507 -16.54 -0.55 8.69
C ASN A 507 -16.33 -1.69 7.68
N GLY A 508 -17.41 -2.35 7.26
CA GLY A 508 -17.38 -3.49 6.33
C GLY A 508 -16.89 -3.17 4.92
N GLY A 509 -16.87 -1.89 4.53
CA GLY A 509 -16.41 -1.49 3.19
C GLY A 509 -17.48 -1.68 2.12
N ASP A 510 -17.03 -2.02 0.91
CA ASP A 510 -17.92 -2.42 -0.19
C ASP A 510 -18.04 -3.96 -0.15
N GLY A 511 -19.24 -4.54 -0.22
CA GLY A 511 -19.30 -5.99 -0.11
C GLY A 511 -20.66 -6.57 0.16
N ILE A 512 -20.68 -7.85 0.54
CA ILE A 512 -21.73 -8.39 1.40
C ILE A 512 -21.01 -8.89 2.65
N ASP A 513 -21.01 -8.05 3.66
CA ASP A 513 -20.20 -8.17 4.86
C ASP A 513 -21.03 -8.65 6.05
N GLN A 514 -20.37 -9.33 6.97
CA GLN A 514 -20.99 -9.94 8.13
C GLN A 514 -20.22 -9.64 9.42
N LEU A 515 -20.91 -9.08 10.40
CA LEU A 515 -20.41 -8.94 11.77
C LEU A 515 -20.97 -10.05 12.66
N ILE A 516 -20.08 -10.84 13.28
CA ILE A 516 -20.41 -11.96 14.16
C ILE A 516 -19.93 -11.68 15.58
N LEU A 517 -20.87 -11.55 16.51
CA LEU A 517 -20.58 -11.55 17.94
C LEU A 517 -20.52 -12.99 18.46
N LYS A 518 -19.37 -13.44 18.97
CA LYS A 518 -19.29 -14.70 19.71
C LYS A 518 -19.69 -14.46 21.16
N SER A 519 -20.84 -15.00 21.58
CA SER A 519 -21.15 -15.14 23.00
C SER A 519 -20.30 -16.27 23.60
N ASP A 520 -19.53 -16.03 24.65
CA ASP A 520 -18.72 -17.04 25.35
C ASP A 520 -19.56 -18.09 26.13
N GLY A 521 -20.90 -18.00 26.05
CA GLY A 521 -21.83 -18.95 26.66
C GLY A 521 -21.93 -18.80 28.18
N ILE A 522 -21.41 -17.70 28.74
CA ILE A 522 -21.65 -17.30 30.12
C ILE A 522 -22.76 -16.24 30.08
N ALA A 523 -23.90 -16.56 30.70
CA ALA A 523 -25.08 -15.70 30.76
C ALA A 523 -24.91 -14.50 31.73
N ASP A 524 -23.72 -13.91 31.78
CA ASP A 524 -23.42 -12.64 32.44
C ASP A 524 -22.91 -11.71 31.34
N GLU A 525 -23.88 -11.17 30.58
CA GLU A 525 -23.75 -10.08 29.62
C GLU A 525 -22.83 -8.97 30.15
N VAL A 526 -21.67 -8.83 29.51
CA VAL A 526 -21.07 -7.52 29.33
C VAL A 526 -21.53 -7.08 27.96
N ASP A 527 -22.66 -6.39 27.97
CA ASP A 527 -23.25 -5.81 26.78
C ASP A 527 -22.29 -4.76 26.18
N LEU A 528 -22.31 -4.64 24.85
CA LEU A 528 -21.45 -3.74 24.08
C LEU A 528 -22.31 -2.92 23.13
N ASN A 529 -22.14 -1.60 23.14
CA ASN A 529 -22.64 -0.75 22.06
C ASN A 529 -21.90 -1.08 20.76
N ILE A 530 -22.63 -1.54 19.75
CA ILE A 530 -22.06 -1.84 18.43
C ILE A 530 -22.28 -0.64 17.53
N ASN A 531 -21.19 -0.09 16.97
CA ASN A 531 -21.23 0.88 15.89
C ASN A 531 -20.74 0.19 14.61
N ALA A 532 -21.67 -0.39 13.86
CA ALA A 532 -21.39 -1.12 12.62
C ALA A 532 -21.86 -0.30 11.43
N ILE A 533 -20.94 -0.03 10.50
CA ILE A 533 -21.20 0.69 9.25
C ILE A 533 -20.78 -0.23 8.11
N GLY A 534 -21.55 -0.27 7.02
CA GLY A 534 -21.11 -1.03 5.84
C GLY A 534 -21.31 -2.54 5.96
N PHE A 535 -22.17 -3.02 6.88
CA PHE A 535 -22.43 -4.45 7.05
C PHE A 535 -23.86 -4.81 6.69
N GLU A 536 -24.04 -5.77 5.78
CA GLU A 536 -25.36 -6.26 5.38
C GLU A 536 -25.99 -7.20 6.39
N ASN A 537 -25.18 -7.91 7.19
CA ASN A 537 -25.69 -8.91 8.14
C ASN A 537 -25.13 -8.63 9.52
N VAL A 538 -25.95 -7.97 10.36
CA VAL A 538 -25.59 -7.60 11.73
C VAL A 538 -26.64 -8.10 12.70
N ALA A 539 -26.17 -8.75 13.76
CA ALA A 539 -26.99 -9.02 14.93
C ALA A 539 -26.32 -8.38 16.14
N GLY A 540 -27.05 -7.46 16.77
CA GLY A 540 -26.67 -6.62 17.89
C GLY A 540 -26.46 -7.38 19.21
N SER A 541 -26.32 -6.61 20.28
CA SER A 541 -26.15 -7.07 21.67
C SER A 541 -27.45 -6.86 22.46
N ASN A 542 -27.42 -6.72 23.79
CA ASN A 542 -28.60 -6.28 24.55
C ASN A 542 -28.43 -4.86 25.12
N ASP A 543 -27.42 -4.13 24.63
CA ASP A 543 -27.20 -2.70 24.88
C ASP A 543 -27.65 -1.90 23.66
N ASP A 544 -27.87 -0.60 23.86
CA ASP A 544 -28.15 0.38 22.83
C ASP A 544 -27.11 0.32 21.68
N ASN A 545 -27.53 -0.14 20.50
CA ASN A 545 -26.69 -0.27 19.32
C ASN A 545 -26.98 0.83 18.29
N THR A 546 -25.99 1.14 17.46
CA THR A 546 -26.17 1.97 16.26
C THR A 546 -25.67 1.20 15.05
N ILE A 547 -26.60 0.69 14.25
CA ILE A 547 -26.30 -0.19 13.12
C ILE A 547 -26.75 0.51 11.83
N GLN A 548 -25.79 0.75 10.95
CA GLN A 548 -26.02 1.35 9.64
C GLN A 548 -25.66 0.37 8.52
N GLY A 549 -26.68 0.02 7.74
CA GLY A 549 -26.61 -0.79 6.54
C GLY A 549 -26.01 -0.06 5.34
N THR A 550 -26.30 -0.59 4.15
CA THR A 550 -25.67 -0.17 2.89
C THR A 550 -26.73 0.18 1.84
N ILE A 551 -26.34 0.19 0.56
CA ILE A 551 -27.29 0.33 -0.56
C ILE A 551 -27.80 -1.02 -1.06
N ALA A 552 -27.39 -2.12 -0.40
CA ALA A 552 -27.78 -3.47 -0.71
C ALA A 552 -28.72 -3.99 0.38
N ASN A 553 -29.50 -5.03 0.06
CA ASN A 553 -30.41 -5.66 1.01
C ASN A 553 -29.70 -6.09 2.31
N ASN A 554 -30.09 -5.48 3.42
CA ASN A 554 -29.55 -5.70 4.75
C ASN A 554 -30.49 -6.54 5.63
N ASN A 555 -29.92 -7.20 6.63
CA ASN A 555 -30.60 -7.93 7.69
C ASN A 555 -29.99 -7.52 9.02
N LEU A 556 -30.64 -6.57 9.68
CA LEU A 556 -30.17 -5.86 10.86
C LEU A 556 -31.07 -6.20 12.05
N GLN A 557 -30.47 -6.63 13.15
CA GLN A 557 -31.18 -6.94 14.40
C GLN A 557 -30.51 -6.21 15.55
N GLY A 558 -31.24 -5.40 16.31
CA GLY A 558 -30.76 -4.75 17.54
C GLY A 558 -30.73 -5.71 18.73
N ARG A 559 -31.84 -6.44 18.92
CA ARG A 559 -32.16 -7.45 19.96
C ARG A 559 -32.60 -6.86 21.29
N GLY A 560 -31.74 -6.17 22.02
CA GLY A 560 -32.05 -5.61 23.33
C GLY A 560 -31.35 -4.28 23.51
N GLY A 561 -31.93 -3.39 24.31
CA GLY A 561 -31.42 -2.02 24.45
C GLY A 561 -32.19 -1.07 23.53
N ASP A 562 -31.96 0.23 23.68
CA ASP A 562 -32.62 1.24 22.85
C ASP A 562 -31.80 1.45 21.56
N ASP A 563 -32.17 0.75 20.49
CA ASP A 563 -31.37 0.62 19.27
C ASP A 563 -31.68 1.68 18.20
N ILE A 564 -30.68 2.04 17.39
CA ILE A 564 -30.85 2.83 16.16
C ILE A 564 -30.42 1.97 14.97
N LEU A 565 -31.37 1.63 14.11
CA LEU A 565 -31.14 0.86 12.90
C LEU A 565 -31.44 1.71 11.66
N THR A 566 -30.54 1.69 10.67
CA THR A 566 -30.73 2.35 9.37
C THR A 566 -30.40 1.37 8.26
N GLY A 567 -31.35 1.07 7.38
CA GLY A 567 -31.18 0.16 6.25
C GLY A 567 -30.39 0.83 5.14
N GLY A 568 -30.97 1.84 4.52
CA GLY A 568 -30.32 2.68 3.51
C GLY A 568 -31.00 2.54 2.16
N GLY A 569 -30.46 1.71 1.27
CA GLY A 569 -31.13 1.34 0.02
C GLY A 569 -31.11 -0.17 -0.16
N GLY A 570 -31.89 -0.69 -1.11
CA GLY A 570 -32.18 -2.11 -1.18
C GLY A 570 -33.35 -2.51 -0.26
N SER A 571 -33.90 -3.70 -0.46
CA SER A 571 -35.03 -4.18 0.35
C SER A 571 -34.52 -4.89 1.61
N ASP A 572 -34.66 -4.22 2.73
CA ASP A 572 -34.02 -4.55 3.99
C ASP A 572 -34.98 -5.26 4.97
N ILE A 573 -34.39 -5.97 5.94
CA ILE A 573 -35.11 -6.55 7.08
C ILE A 573 -34.48 -5.99 8.35
N LEU A 574 -35.22 -5.15 9.06
CA LEU A 574 -34.79 -4.48 10.27
C LEU A 574 -35.66 -4.90 11.46
N SER A 575 -35.03 -5.20 12.59
CA SER A 575 -35.71 -5.57 13.82
C SER A 575 -35.05 -4.91 15.01
N GLY A 576 -35.76 -3.99 15.68
CA GLY A 576 -35.33 -3.34 16.92
C GLY A 576 -35.10 -4.37 18.03
N GLY A 577 -36.17 -4.96 18.54
CA GLY A 577 -36.08 -6.02 19.55
C GLY A 577 -36.79 -5.61 20.84
N ASN A 578 -36.10 -5.70 21.99
CA ASN A 578 -36.66 -5.18 23.24
C ASN A 578 -35.95 -3.88 23.59
N GLY A 579 -36.71 -2.82 23.83
CA GLY A 579 -36.16 -1.50 24.11
C GLY A 579 -36.91 -0.46 23.32
N ALA A 580 -36.63 0.82 23.57
CA ALA A 580 -37.26 1.88 22.82
C ALA A 580 -36.46 2.16 21.54
N ASP A 581 -36.83 1.51 20.45
CA ASP A 581 -36.01 1.47 19.24
C ASP A 581 -36.35 2.57 18.24
N THR A 582 -35.40 2.89 17.37
CA THR A 582 -35.60 3.76 16.20
C THR A 582 -35.13 3.05 14.94
N VAL A 583 -36.06 2.78 14.02
CA VAL A 583 -35.82 2.03 12.79
C VAL A 583 -36.10 2.90 11.57
N TYR A 584 -35.10 3.04 10.70
CA TYR A 584 -35.22 3.70 9.39
C TYR A 584 -35.02 2.66 8.28
N GLY A 585 -36.05 2.42 7.47
CA GLY A 585 -36.01 1.55 6.29
C GLY A 585 -35.06 2.10 5.23
N GLY A 586 -35.53 3.03 4.40
CA GLY A 586 -34.71 3.50 3.29
C GLY A 586 -35.52 3.99 2.10
N ASP A 587 -34.93 3.93 0.90
CA ASP A 587 -35.56 4.36 -0.35
C ASP A 587 -36.38 3.25 -1.07
N ASP A 588 -36.21 1.99 -0.68
CA ASP A 588 -36.79 0.80 -1.33
C ASP A 588 -37.71 0.04 -0.35
N GLY A 589 -38.53 -0.90 -0.84
CA GLY A 589 -39.51 -1.59 0.03
C GLY A 589 -38.87 -2.50 1.08
N ASP A 590 -39.09 -2.17 2.34
CA ASP A 590 -38.44 -2.74 3.52
C ASP A 590 -39.38 -3.52 4.43
N THR A 591 -38.81 -4.29 5.36
CA THR A 591 -39.54 -4.93 6.46
C THR A 591 -39.02 -4.44 7.79
N ASN A 592 -39.79 -3.58 8.46
CA ASN A 592 -39.40 -2.93 9.71
C ASN A 592 -40.20 -3.51 10.89
N ARG A 593 -39.50 -3.88 11.97
CA ARG A 593 -40.11 -4.43 13.18
C ARG A 593 -39.57 -3.72 14.42
N GLY A 594 -40.46 -3.18 15.26
CA GLY A 594 -40.10 -2.66 16.58
C GLY A 594 -40.00 -3.80 17.59
N GLU A 595 -41.03 -4.66 17.60
CA GLU A 595 -41.24 -5.80 18.50
C GLU A 595 -41.80 -5.42 19.88
N ALA A 596 -41.00 -5.02 20.86
CA ALA A 596 -41.48 -4.77 22.21
C ALA A 596 -40.94 -3.46 22.79
N ASP A 597 -41.81 -2.80 23.56
CA ASP A 597 -41.61 -1.46 24.14
C ASP A 597 -41.94 -0.34 23.13
N ILE A 598 -41.59 0.92 23.41
CA ILE A 598 -42.10 2.07 22.65
C ILE A 598 -41.14 2.41 21.50
N ASP A 599 -41.57 2.19 20.27
CA ASP A 599 -40.71 2.27 19.10
C ASP A 599 -41.05 3.44 18.16
N ASN A 600 -40.04 3.93 17.44
CA ASN A 600 -40.21 4.86 16.31
C ASN A 600 -39.79 4.18 15.01
N LEU A 601 -40.72 3.99 14.07
CA LEU A 601 -40.47 3.31 12.81
C LEU A 601 -40.74 4.24 11.62
N PHE A 602 -39.80 4.29 10.69
CA PHE A 602 -39.87 5.13 9.49
C PHE A 602 -39.55 4.27 8.26
N GLY A 603 -40.53 4.03 7.38
CA GLY A 603 -40.31 3.38 6.08
C GLY A 603 -39.48 4.26 5.14
N ASN A 604 -39.91 5.52 4.99
CA ASN A 604 -39.38 6.58 4.13
C ASN A 604 -39.81 6.45 2.67
N GLY A 605 -39.22 5.58 1.87
CA GLY A 605 -39.59 5.41 0.46
C GLY A 605 -39.63 3.94 0.09
N GLY A 606 -40.50 3.58 -0.85
CA GLY A 606 -40.73 2.18 -1.20
C GLY A 606 -42.06 1.67 -0.65
N ASP A 607 -42.43 0.45 -1.04
CA ASP A 607 -43.64 -0.20 -0.51
C ASP A 607 -43.24 -1.04 0.72
N ASP A 608 -43.49 -0.53 1.93
CA ASP A 608 -42.95 -1.07 3.18
C ASP A 608 -43.91 -2.02 3.93
N ASP A 609 -43.37 -3.04 4.61
CA ASP A 609 -44.09 -3.89 5.57
C ASP A 609 -43.63 -3.57 7.00
N ILE A 610 -44.39 -2.73 7.69
CA ILE A 610 -44.04 -2.20 9.02
C ILE A 610 -44.91 -2.85 10.10
N SER A 611 -44.26 -3.34 11.14
CA SER A 611 -44.90 -3.93 12.32
C SER A 611 -44.33 -3.30 13.58
N ALA A 612 -45.10 -2.44 14.24
CA ALA A 612 -44.66 -1.71 15.43
C ALA A 612 -44.42 -2.68 16.60
N GLY A 613 -45.47 -3.37 17.07
CA GLY A 613 -45.32 -4.46 18.04
C GLY A 613 -46.13 -4.22 19.29
N THR A 614 -45.54 -4.39 20.47
CA THR A 614 -46.23 -4.03 21.71
C THR A 614 -45.64 -2.75 22.28
N GLY A 615 -46.42 -1.68 22.40
CA GLY A 615 -45.85 -0.39 22.73
C GLY A 615 -46.81 0.73 22.37
N GLU A 616 -46.60 1.92 22.91
CA GLU A 616 -47.29 3.10 22.35
C GLU A 616 -46.40 3.66 21.24
N ASP A 617 -46.56 3.16 20.02
CA ASP A 617 -45.56 3.32 18.96
C ASP A 617 -45.85 4.51 18.03
N LEU A 618 -44.80 4.99 17.36
CA LEU A 618 -44.89 6.02 16.32
C LEU A 618 -44.40 5.48 14.99
N VAL A 619 -45.28 5.42 13.99
CA VAL A 619 -44.96 4.86 12.67
C VAL A 619 -45.28 5.83 11.55
N PHE A 620 -44.31 5.99 10.64
CA PHE A 620 -44.49 6.66 9.35
C PHE A 620 -44.14 5.69 8.22
N GLY A 621 -45.09 5.45 7.32
CA GLY A 621 -44.88 4.69 6.07
C GLY A 621 -43.94 5.45 5.15
N GLY A 622 -44.40 6.59 4.65
CA GLY A 622 -43.59 7.49 3.83
C GLY A 622 -44.13 7.55 2.41
N ALA A 623 -43.30 7.25 1.41
CA ALA A 623 -43.72 7.29 0.01
C ALA A 623 -43.77 5.88 -0.58
N GLY A 624 -44.96 5.40 -0.94
CA GLY A 624 -45.17 4.08 -1.52
C GLY A 624 -46.50 3.49 -1.05
N ALA A 625 -46.78 2.24 -1.39
CA ALA A 625 -47.98 1.56 -0.90
C ALA A 625 -47.62 0.69 0.31
N ASP A 626 -47.78 1.26 1.50
CA ASP A 626 -47.28 0.69 2.74
C ASP A 626 -48.30 -0.20 3.43
N THR A 627 -47.81 -1.18 4.18
CA THR A 627 -48.61 -2.00 5.10
C THR A 627 -48.12 -1.79 6.52
N ILE A 628 -48.92 -1.10 7.33
CA ILE A 628 -48.56 -0.74 8.72
C ILE A 628 -49.43 -1.53 9.71
N ARG A 629 -48.81 -2.08 10.75
CA ARG A 629 -49.50 -2.79 11.85
C ARG A 629 -49.00 -2.25 13.19
N GLY A 630 -49.83 -1.49 13.91
CA GLY A 630 -49.53 -1.01 15.27
C GLY A 630 -49.52 -2.15 16.29
N GLN A 631 -50.56 -2.99 16.24
CA GLN A 631 -50.84 -4.15 17.08
C GLN A 631 -51.34 -3.84 18.48
N GLY A 632 -50.53 -3.36 19.43
CA GLY A 632 -50.95 -3.34 20.82
C GLY A 632 -50.51 -2.13 21.61
N GLN A 633 -51.46 -1.58 22.38
CA GLN A 633 -51.44 -0.27 23.05
C GLN A 633 -51.76 0.85 22.06
N ASN A 634 -51.65 2.11 22.49
CA ASN A 634 -52.17 3.25 21.73
C ASN A 634 -51.10 3.75 20.78
N ASP A 635 -51.31 3.56 19.49
CA ASP A 635 -50.31 3.87 18.46
C ASP A 635 -50.63 5.15 17.69
N ILE A 636 -49.61 5.81 17.15
CA ILE A 636 -49.73 6.89 16.16
C ILE A 636 -49.18 6.37 14.83
N LEU A 637 -50.05 6.17 13.86
CA LEU A 637 -49.74 5.54 12.57
C LEU A 637 -50.05 6.50 11.42
N ASN A 638 -49.07 6.76 10.54
CA ASN A 638 -49.23 7.62 9.38
C ASN A 638 -48.75 6.91 8.11
N GLY A 639 -49.60 6.80 7.09
CA GLY A 639 -49.25 6.26 5.77
C GLY A 639 -48.39 7.21 4.95
N ASP A 640 -48.70 8.50 5.03
CA ASP A 640 -48.12 9.59 4.23
C ASP A 640 -48.58 9.56 2.76
N ALA A 641 -47.79 9.11 1.79
CA ALA A 641 -48.10 9.24 0.38
C ALA A 641 -48.14 7.88 -0.33
N GLY A 642 -49.29 7.54 -0.87
CA GLY A 642 -49.51 6.33 -1.64
C GLY A 642 -50.74 5.58 -1.14
N ASN A 643 -51.00 4.38 -1.66
CA ASN A 643 -52.21 3.65 -1.31
C ASN A 643 -51.93 2.71 -0.14
N ASP A 644 -52.12 3.19 1.08
CA ASP A 644 -51.64 2.51 2.28
C ASP A 644 -52.70 1.58 2.88
N THR A 645 -52.23 0.58 3.62
CA THR A 645 -53.07 -0.31 4.41
C THR A 645 -52.60 -0.29 5.86
N ILE A 646 -53.39 0.34 6.74
CA ILE A 646 -53.03 0.55 8.15
C ILE A 646 -53.97 -0.20 9.06
N TYR A 647 -53.41 -0.98 9.99
CA TYR A 647 -54.12 -1.67 11.05
C TYR A 647 -53.65 -1.14 12.41
N GLY A 648 -54.54 -0.47 13.15
CA GLY A 648 -54.30 0.01 14.53
C GLY A 648 -54.03 -1.14 15.47
N GLY A 649 -55.05 -1.96 15.73
CA GLY A 649 -54.90 -3.19 16.48
C GLY A 649 -55.69 -3.16 17.78
N SER A 650 -55.01 -3.05 18.91
CA SER A 650 -55.65 -3.01 20.21
C SER A 650 -55.14 -1.83 20.99
N GLY A 651 -55.93 -0.78 21.09
CA GLY A 651 -55.49 0.48 21.66
C GLY A 651 -56.49 1.55 21.32
N ALA A 652 -56.32 2.75 21.85
CA ALA A 652 -56.98 3.91 21.28
C ALA A 652 -56.01 4.54 20.28
N ASP A 653 -56.09 4.12 19.02
CA ASP A 653 -55.09 4.42 18.01
C ASP A 653 -55.42 5.72 17.25
N GLU A 654 -54.39 6.48 16.87
CA GLU A 654 -54.49 7.63 15.96
C GLU A 654 -53.91 7.24 14.60
N ILE A 655 -54.77 7.12 13.59
CA ILE A 655 -54.42 6.62 12.26
C ILE A 655 -54.68 7.71 11.22
N ASN A 656 -53.67 8.04 10.43
CA ASN A 656 -53.78 8.94 9.28
C ASN A 656 -53.33 8.20 8.00
N GLY A 657 -54.19 8.18 6.98
CA GLY A 657 -53.86 7.63 5.66
C GLY A 657 -52.88 8.54 4.94
N GLY A 658 -53.35 9.72 4.54
CA GLY A 658 -52.52 10.76 3.96
C GLY A 658 -52.98 11.18 2.57
N ASP A 659 -52.12 11.02 1.57
CA ASP A 659 -52.42 11.26 0.15
C ASP A 659 -52.62 9.93 -0.58
N ASP A 660 -53.57 9.89 -1.53
CA ASP A 660 -53.99 8.75 -2.35
C ASP A 660 -55.00 7.80 -1.66
N ASP A 661 -55.39 6.68 -2.29
CA ASP A 661 -56.56 5.88 -1.87
C ASP A 661 -56.17 4.88 -0.76
N ASP A 662 -56.56 5.15 0.49
CA ASP A 662 -56.11 4.41 1.68
C ASP A 662 -57.10 3.39 2.25
N SER A 663 -56.60 2.44 3.03
CA SER A 663 -57.38 1.44 3.77
C SER A 663 -57.00 1.39 5.25
N LEU A 664 -57.84 1.98 6.10
CA LEU A 664 -57.57 2.19 7.52
C LEU A 664 -58.51 1.34 8.40
N PHE A 665 -57.94 0.62 9.37
CA PHE A 665 -58.69 -0.24 10.29
C PHE A 665 -58.25 -0.03 11.74
N GLY A 666 -59.09 0.60 12.57
CA GLY A 666 -58.82 0.84 14.00
C GLY A 666 -58.77 -0.46 14.82
N GLN A 667 -59.77 -1.32 14.59
CA GLN A 667 -59.96 -2.63 15.22
C GLN A 667 -60.56 -2.58 16.62
N GLY A 668 -59.79 -2.35 17.68
CA GLY A 668 -60.26 -2.57 19.04
C GLY A 668 -59.96 -1.41 19.97
N ASN A 669 -60.96 -1.04 20.78
CA ASN A 669 -61.07 0.19 21.58
C ASN A 669 -61.37 1.41 20.70
N ASN A 670 -61.19 2.61 21.25
CA ASN A 670 -61.75 3.83 20.67
C ASN A 670 -60.70 4.51 19.79
N ASP A 671 -60.85 4.40 18.48
CA ASP A 671 -59.83 4.82 17.52
C ASP A 671 -60.20 6.15 16.85
N THR A 672 -59.19 6.89 16.39
CA THR A 672 -59.33 8.07 15.54
C THR A 672 -58.70 7.79 14.19
N LEU A 673 -59.49 7.76 13.12
CA LEU A 673 -59.06 7.45 11.76
C LEU A 673 -59.31 8.67 10.86
N ASN A 674 -58.29 9.10 10.13
CA ASN A 674 -58.38 10.14 9.11
C ASN A 674 -57.88 9.61 7.77
N GLY A 675 -58.74 9.55 6.75
CA GLY A 675 -58.38 9.09 5.39
C GLY A 675 -57.42 10.06 4.73
N GLY A 676 -57.83 11.31 4.59
CA GLY A 676 -56.97 12.37 4.03
C GLY A 676 -57.44 12.77 2.64
N ASN A 677 -56.57 12.73 1.64
CA ASN A 677 -56.91 13.00 0.25
C ASN A 677 -56.97 11.68 -0.52
N GLY A 678 -58.12 11.25 -1.03
CA GLY A 678 -58.23 9.94 -1.65
C GLY A 678 -59.66 9.45 -1.64
N ASN A 679 -59.92 8.29 -2.23
CA ASN A 679 -61.17 7.58 -2.01
C ASN A 679 -60.89 6.47 -0.98
N ASP A 680 -61.05 6.82 0.28
CA ASP A 680 -60.52 6.06 1.40
C ASP A 680 -61.53 5.03 1.91
N THR A 681 -61.03 3.95 2.49
CA THR A 681 -61.83 2.94 3.17
C THR A 681 -61.47 2.88 4.65
N LEU A 682 -62.37 3.33 5.52
CA LEU A 682 -62.16 3.42 6.96
C LEU A 682 -63.08 2.44 7.72
N GLY A 683 -62.52 1.74 8.70
CA GLY A 683 -63.24 0.83 9.58
C GLY A 683 -62.82 0.90 11.05
N GLY A 684 -63.68 1.41 11.94
CA GLY A 684 -63.39 1.46 13.38
C GLY A 684 -63.46 0.09 14.07
N ALA A 685 -64.46 -0.70 13.71
CA ALA A 685 -64.76 -2.04 14.20
C ALA A 685 -65.33 -2.11 15.63
N ALA A 686 -64.55 -2.11 16.71
CA ALA A 686 -65.09 -2.28 18.06
C ALA A 686 -64.57 -1.20 19.00
N GLY A 687 -65.42 -0.23 19.33
CA GLY A 687 -64.92 1.01 19.90
C GLY A 687 -66.00 2.06 20.00
N SER A 688 -65.63 3.27 20.38
CA SER A 688 -66.44 4.45 20.07
C SER A 688 -65.51 5.33 19.25
N ASP A 689 -65.62 5.17 17.94
CA ASP A 689 -64.57 5.55 17.01
C ASP A 689 -64.88 6.90 16.36
N GLU A 690 -63.85 7.66 16.02
CA GLU A 690 -63.94 8.89 15.21
C GLU A 690 -63.35 8.61 13.83
N LEU A 691 -64.18 8.65 12.78
CA LEU A 691 -63.78 8.39 11.40
C LEU A 691 -63.99 9.65 10.56
N TYR A 692 -62.91 10.15 9.98
CA TYR A 692 -62.89 11.30 9.08
C TYR A 692 -62.43 10.83 7.70
N GLY A 693 -63.30 10.89 6.68
CA GLY A 693 -62.97 10.51 5.30
C GLY A 693 -61.96 11.47 4.71
N GLY A 694 -62.35 12.74 4.59
CA GLY A 694 -61.46 13.81 4.16
C GLY A 694 -61.90 14.34 2.81
N ALA A 695 -61.09 14.16 1.76
CA ALA A 695 -61.40 14.64 0.43
C ALA A 695 -61.38 13.50 -0.58
N GLY A 696 -62.52 13.23 -1.23
CA GLY A 696 -62.72 12.18 -2.24
C GLY A 696 -63.95 11.35 -1.88
N ASP A 697 -64.27 10.32 -2.67
CA ASP A 697 -65.50 9.54 -2.46
C ASP A 697 -65.22 8.37 -1.48
N ASP A 698 -65.49 8.57 -0.19
CA ASP A 698 -65.01 7.69 0.88
C ASP A 698 -66.02 6.59 1.31
N VAL A 699 -65.52 5.54 1.97
CA VAL A 699 -66.31 4.47 2.57
C VAL A 699 -65.97 4.31 4.06
N LEU A 700 -66.88 4.72 4.94
CA LEU A 700 -66.70 4.70 6.39
C LEU A 700 -67.63 3.67 7.05
N THR A 701 -67.07 2.80 7.89
CA THR A 701 -67.83 1.85 8.72
C THR A 701 -67.43 1.96 10.19
N GLY A 702 -68.34 2.42 11.06
CA GLY A 702 -68.10 2.55 12.52
C GLY A 702 -67.91 1.19 13.16
N GLY A 703 -68.97 0.38 13.23
CA GLY A 703 -68.91 -1.00 13.70
C GLY A 703 -69.75 -1.21 14.96
N ILE A 704 -69.12 -1.51 16.08
CA ILE A 704 -69.77 -1.72 17.38
C ILE A 704 -69.36 -0.60 18.31
N GLY A 705 -70.32 0.27 18.65
CA GLY A 705 -70.26 1.20 19.77
C GLY A 705 -70.76 2.57 19.36
N LEU A 706 -70.27 3.65 19.97
CA LEU A 706 -70.82 4.99 19.73
C LEU A 706 -69.92 5.74 18.77
N ASP A 707 -70.17 5.59 17.47
CA ASP A 707 -69.21 6.05 16.46
C ASP A 707 -69.58 7.44 15.94
N THR A 708 -68.57 8.23 15.58
CA THR A 708 -68.73 9.52 14.90
C THR A 708 -68.09 9.42 13.52
N LEU A 709 -68.88 9.62 12.47
CA LEU A 709 -68.45 9.51 11.08
C LEU A 709 -68.64 10.87 10.39
N ASP A 710 -67.58 11.40 9.80
CA ASP A 710 -67.57 12.58 8.95
C ASP A 710 -66.97 12.20 7.59
N GLY A 711 -67.78 12.22 6.54
CA GLY A 711 -67.28 11.92 5.18
C GLY A 711 -66.34 12.99 4.65
N GLY A 712 -66.53 14.25 5.06
CA GLY A 712 -65.77 15.36 4.50
C GLY A 712 -66.33 15.79 3.14
N ALA A 713 -65.46 15.95 2.14
CA ALA A 713 -65.81 16.46 0.82
C ALA A 713 -65.78 15.34 -0.22
N GLY A 714 -66.92 15.00 -0.80
CA GLY A 714 -66.96 13.90 -1.77
C GLY A 714 -68.38 13.38 -1.98
N ASN A 715 -68.53 12.12 -2.34
CA ASN A 715 -69.83 11.45 -2.27
C ASN A 715 -69.66 10.20 -1.44
N ASP A 716 -69.92 10.32 -0.14
CA ASP A 716 -69.41 9.35 0.82
C ASP A 716 -70.43 8.28 1.14
N LEU A 717 -69.94 7.10 1.50
CA LEU A 717 -70.75 5.98 1.97
C LEU A 717 -70.45 5.71 3.44
N MET A 718 -71.39 6.06 4.31
CA MET A 718 -71.25 5.88 5.76
C MET A 718 -72.17 4.79 6.29
N ASN A 719 -71.69 4.02 7.26
CA ASN A 719 -72.48 3.05 8.02
C ASN A 719 -71.98 3.00 9.48
N GLY A 720 -72.77 3.54 10.40
CA GLY A 720 -72.44 3.58 11.83
C GLY A 720 -72.35 2.19 12.46
N GLY A 721 -73.30 1.30 12.13
CA GLY A 721 -73.27 -0.09 12.60
C GLY A 721 -74.23 -0.35 13.76
N LEU A 722 -73.71 -0.83 14.90
CA LEU A 722 -74.49 -1.16 16.08
C LEU A 722 -74.30 -0.13 17.19
N HIS A 723 -75.41 0.20 17.85
CA HIS A 723 -75.57 1.23 18.88
C HIS A 723 -75.93 2.58 18.26
N ALA A 724 -75.55 3.69 18.88
CA ALA A 724 -76.07 5.01 18.56
C ALA A 724 -74.93 5.85 17.99
N ASP A 725 -75.04 6.13 16.70
CA ASP A 725 -73.95 6.72 15.93
C ASP A 725 -74.26 8.17 15.56
N SER A 726 -73.22 8.95 15.31
CA SER A 726 -73.30 10.35 14.90
C SER A 726 -72.71 10.51 13.50
N PHE A 727 -73.48 11.07 12.57
CA PHE A 727 -73.03 11.36 11.21
C PHE A 727 -72.93 12.87 11.02
N VAL A 728 -71.73 13.36 10.70
CA VAL A 728 -71.42 14.78 10.53
C VAL A 728 -71.54 15.16 9.06
N PHE A 729 -72.10 16.34 8.80
CA PHE A 729 -72.24 16.90 7.45
C PHE A 729 -71.86 18.38 7.42
N GLY A 730 -70.94 18.72 6.52
CA GLY A 730 -70.53 20.08 6.18
C GLY A 730 -70.99 20.50 4.79
N ALA A 731 -70.58 21.68 4.32
CA ALA A 731 -70.87 22.15 2.95
C ALA A 731 -69.75 21.73 1.97
N GLY A 732 -70.08 21.06 0.85
CA GLY A 732 -69.07 20.55 -0.09
C GLY A 732 -69.48 20.33 -1.55
N TYR A 733 -70.75 20.44 -1.93
CA TYR A 733 -71.34 19.99 -3.23
C TYR A 733 -71.41 18.47 -3.40
N ASP A 734 -71.74 17.79 -2.31
CA ASP A 734 -71.61 16.36 -2.03
C ASP A 734 -72.96 15.60 -2.08
N GLN A 735 -72.90 14.28 -2.33
CA GLN A 735 -74.05 13.36 -2.30
C GLN A 735 -73.77 12.14 -1.42
N ASP A 736 -73.86 12.34 -0.11
CA ASP A 736 -73.53 11.31 0.85
C ASP A 736 -74.68 10.34 1.07
N ARG A 737 -74.34 9.08 1.33
CA ARG A 737 -75.30 8.03 1.67
C ARG A 737 -74.98 7.40 3.02
N VAL A 738 -75.93 7.53 3.94
CA VAL A 738 -75.92 6.78 5.21
C VAL A 738 -76.71 5.48 5.04
N ASN A 739 -76.00 4.35 5.05
CA ASN A 739 -76.59 3.03 5.07
C ASN A 739 -76.83 2.58 6.51
N GLY A 740 -78.07 2.20 6.82
CA GLY A 740 -78.39 1.58 8.11
C GLY A 740 -78.97 2.52 9.17
N PHE A 741 -79.10 3.82 8.89
CA PHE A 741 -79.57 4.84 9.84
C PHE A 741 -80.80 4.41 10.67
N GLU A 742 -80.65 4.25 11.98
CA GLU A 742 -81.67 3.87 12.96
C GLU A 742 -82.32 5.09 13.64
N GLN A 743 -83.50 5.49 13.14
CA GLN A 743 -84.24 6.64 13.67
C GLN A 743 -84.52 6.52 15.19
N GLY A 744 -84.23 7.58 15.96
CA GLY A 744 -84.39 7.62 17.42
C GLY A 744 -83.24 6.96 18.20
N ILE A 745 -82.22 6.48 17.49
CA ILE A 745 -81.00 5.91 18.04
C ILE A 745 -79.82 6.74 17.52
N ASP A 746 -79.69 6.86 16.20
CA ASP A 746 -78.63 7.63 15.54
C ASP A 746 -78.93 9.12 15.48
N THR A 747 -77.87 9.92 15.31
CA THR A 747 -77.92 11.38 15.23
C THR A 747 -77.27 11.88 13.94
N LEU A 748 -77.90 12.86 13.28
CA LEU A 748 -77.33 13.64 12.18
C LEU A 748 -76.86 14.99 12.73
N LEU A 749 -75.56 15.23 12.68
CA LEU A 749 -74.89 16.46 13.08
C LEU A 749 -74.71 17.34 11.83
N LEU A 750 -75.38 18.48 11.79
CA LEU A 750 -75.36 19.40 10.65
C LEU A 750 -74.58 20.66 10.99
N ASP A 751 -73.47 20.90 10.29
CA ASP A 751 -72.69 22.13 10.43
C ASP A 751 -73.42 23.32 9.80
N ALA A 752 -73.31 24.50 10.43
CA ALA A 752 -73.97 25.72 9.96
C ALA A 752 -73.53 26.20 8.57
N SER A 753 -72.41 25.69 8.05
CA SER A 753 -71.91 25.93 6.70
C SER A 753 -72.89 25.48 5.61
N LEU A 754 -73.67 24.41 5.83
CA LEU A 754 -74.68 23.84 4.91
C LEU A 754 -75.74 24.85 4.44
N TRP A 755 -75.97 25.92 5.19
CA TRP A 755 -76.93 26.98 4.84
C TRP A 755 -76.33 28.38 4.93
N SER A 756 -75.00 28.49 4.80
CA SER A 756 -74.30 29.77 4.79
C SER A 756 -74.92 30.72 3.74
N GLY A 757 -75.56 31.80 4.21
CA GLY A 757 -76.29 32.76 3.38
C GLY A 757 -77.83 32.70 3.46
N THR A 758 -78.39 31.72 4.18
CA THR A 758 -79.83 31.63 4.47
C THR A 758 -80.16 32.19 5.85
N SER A 759 -80.92 33.28 5.91
CA SER A 759 -81.31 33.91 7.18
C SER A 759 -82.54 33.25 7.80
N GLY A 760 -82.52 33.00 9.12
CA GLY A 760 -83.71 32.60 9.88
C GLY A 760 -83.77 31.13 10.28
N ILE A 761 -82.66 30.39 10.15
CA ILE A 761 -82.52 29.04 10.69
C ILE A 761 -81.96 29.16 12.10
N THR A 762 -82.75 28.79 13.10
CA THR A 762 -82.39 28.90 14.51
C THR A 762 -82.57 27.61 15.30
N ASP A 763 -83.32 26.66 14.77
CA ASP A 763 -83.50 25.31 15.33
C ASP A 763 -83.60 24.25 14.22
N THR A 764 -83.63 22.97 14.61
CA THR A 764 -83.67 21.83 13.69
C THR A 764 -85.00 21.72 12.93
N GLN A 765 -86.07 22.34 13.46
CA GLN A 765 -87.36 22.40 12.79
C GLN A 765 -87.35 23.42 11.65
N ASP A 766 -86.64 24.53 11.81
CA ASP A 766 -86.37 25.50 10.74
C ASP A 766 -85.58 24.85 9.59
N VAL A 767 -84.58 24.01 9.90
CA VAL A 767 -83.80 23.24 8.91
C VAL A 767 -84.70 22.34 8.08
N LEU A 768 -85.54 21.51 8.73
CA LEU A 768 -86.50 20.65 8.04
C LEU A 768 -87.56 21.44 7.24
N ASN A 769 -87.99 22.60 7.72
CA ASN A 769 -88.95 23.44 7.01
C ASN A 769 -88.33 24.11 5.76
N ALA A 770 -87.05 24.49 5.84
CA ALA A 770 -86.34 25.19 4.78
C ALA A 770 -85.82 24.24 3.68
N PHE A 771 -85.36 23.05 4.07
CA PHE A 771 -84.62 22.13 3.18
C PHE A 771 -85.20 20.70 3.16
N GLY A 772 -86.03 20.33 4.15
CA GLY A 772 -86.52 18.97 4.39
C GLY A 772 -87.77 18.56 3.62
N ALA A 773 -87.80 18.68 2.29
CA ALA A 773 -88.75 17.88 1.52
C ALA A 773 -88.21 16.43 1.44
N LEU A 774 -88.51 15.60 2.45
CA LEU A 774 -88.24 14.16 2.43
C LEU A 774 -88.97 13.52 1.25
N ASN A 775 -88.27 13.41 0.12
CA ASN A 775 -88.77 12.84 -1.12
C ASN A 775 -88.21 11.43 -1.24
N GLY A 776 -88.98 10.44 -0.77
CA GLY A 776 -88.58 9.04 -0.82
C GLY A 776 -89.68 8.14 -1.40
N THR A 777 -89.28 7.16 -2.20
CA THR A 777 -90.13 6.00 -2.54
C THR A 777 -89.42 4.74 -2.06
N GLY A 778 -89.94 4.07 -1.03
CA GLY A 778 -89.33 2.83 -0.50
C GLY A 778 -88.44 3.07 0.71
N THR A 779 -87.19 2.61 0.65
CA THR A 779 -86.22 2.53 1.78
C THR A 779 -85.15 3.64 1.78
N ILE A 780 -85.18 4.58 0.82
CA ILE A 780 -84.22 5.69 0.70
C ILE A 780 -84.96 7.03 0.86
N TYR A 781 -84.38 7.92 1.66
CA TYR A 781 -84.92 9.24 2.00
C TYR A 781 -83.86 10.32 1.79
N THR A 782 -84.19 11.36 1.04
CA THR A 782 -83.23 12.40 0.65
C THR A 782 -83.51 13.72 1.38
N LEU A 783 -82.47 14.33 1.94
CA LEU A 783 -82.42 15.70 2.43
C LEU A 783 -81.54 16.51 1.46
N THR A 784 -81.91 17.76 1.14
CA THR A 784 -81.16 18.57 0.17
C THR A 784 -80.94 19.97 0.70
N PHE A 785 -79.67 20.35 0.90
CA PHE A 785 -79.20 21.62 1.42
C PHE A 785 -78.50 22.41 0.31
N GLY A 786 -79.27 23.14 -0.49
CA GLY A 786 -78.70 23.84 -1.65
C GLY A 786 -78.17 22.87 -2.70
N SER A 787 -76.86 22.70 -2.77
CA SER A 787 -76.17 21.73 -3.63
C SER A 787 -75.94 20.37 -2.99
N ASP A 788 -75.97 20.31 -1.66
CA ASP A 788 -75.53 19.16 -0.88
C ASP A 788 -76.72 18.23 -0.66
N VAL A 789 -76.50 16.92 -0.76
CA VAL A 789 -77.54 15.90 -0.71
C VAL A 789 -77.16 14.82 0.29
N ILE A 790 -78.05 14.53 1.24
CA ILE A 790 -77.88 13.43 2.19
C ILE A 790 -78.96 12.37 1.91
N GLU A 791 -78.54 11.16 1.56
CA GLU A 791 -79.40 9.99 1.36
C GLU A 791 -79.35 9.06 2.58
N LEU A 792 -80.48 8.94 3.28
CA LEU A 792 -80.64 8.02 4.40
C LEU A 792 -81.32 6.73 3.91
N GLN A 793 -80.62 5.61 3.99
CA GLN A 793 -81.15 4.29 3.64
C GLN A 793 -81.49 3.47 4.89
N ASN A 794 -82.78 3.19 5.10
CA ASN A 794 -83.28 2.31 6.15
C ASN A 794 -84.34 1.33 5.62
N ALA A 795 -84.13 0.03 5.84
CA ALA A 795 -85.04 -1.04 5.43
C ALA A 795 -86.40 -1.04 6.15
N GLY A 796 -86.47 -0.50 7.38
CA GLY A 796 -87.68 -0.30 8.19
C GLY A 796 -88.45 0.98 7.88
N GLY A 797 -87.87 1.89 7.10
CA GLY A 797 -88.45 3.19 6.74
C GLY A 797 -88.22 4.29 7.80
N ILE A 798 -88.20 5.54 7.36
CA ILE A 798 -87.97 6.74 8.18
C ILE A 798 -89.25 7.56 8.30
N ASN A 799 -89.60 7.97 9.52
CA ASN A 799 -90.75 8.85 9.77
C ASN A 799 -90.33 10.33 9.76
N ALA A 800 -90.70 11.03 8.68
CA ALA A 800 -90.44 12.45 8.48
C ALA A 800 -90.90 13.36 9.64
N ALA A 801 -92.00 13.01 10.34
CA ALA A 801 -92.57 13.86 11.37
C ALA A 801 -91.75 13.87 12.68
N THR A 802 -90.87 12.90 12.88
CA THR A 802 -90.08 12.72 14.10
C THR A 802 -88.58 12.85 13.89
N LEU A 803 -88.12 12.94 12.64
CA LEU A 803 -86.69 13.05 12.30
C LEU A 803 -86.02 14.29 12.91
N ALA A 804 -86.78 15.36 13.17
CA ALA A 804 -86.30 16.60 13.82
C ALA A 804 -85.59 16.37 15.16
N ALA A 805 -85.92 15.27 15.86
CA ALA A 805 -85.34 14.92 17.15
C ALA A 805 -83.96 14.26 17.04
N ASP A 806 -83.64 13.70 15.87
CA ASP A 806 -82.38 13.03 15.56
C ASP A 806 -81.40 13.98 14.85
N LEU A 807 -81.80 15.23 14.61
CA LEU A 807 -80.99 16.28 14.00
C LEU A 807 -80.42 17.16 15.11
N THR A 808 -79.13 17.50 14.99
CA THR A 808 -78.46 18.49 15.83
C THR A 808 -77.72 19.50 14.94
N ILE A 809 -77.78 20.78 15.29
CA ILE A 809 -77.00 21.84 14.63
C ILE A 809 -75.74 22.05 15.47
N LEU A 810 -74.56 21.98 14.83
CA LEU A 810 -73.26 22.23 15.45
C LEU A 810 -72.98 23.73 15.65
#